data_AF-A0A1Q9DXE6-F1
#
_entry.id   AF-A0A1Q9DXE6-F1
#
_cell.length_a   1.000
_cell.length_b   1.000
_cell.length_c   1.000
_cell.angle_alpha   90.00
_cell.angle_beta   90.00
_cell.angle_gamma   90.00
#
_symmetry.space_group_name_H-M   'P 1'
#
loop_
_entity.id
_entity.type
_entity.pdbx_description
1 polymer ?
#
loop_
_entity_poly.entity_id
_entity_poly.type
_entity_poly.pdbx_seq_one_letter_code
_entity_poly.pdbx_strand_id
1 'polypeptide(L)'
;MGQDISALKNQVEAERELERSQHASQMEILKQFDQRTKVPHLLIELRNVGYIEMCGKNIGGIYDKLDSFFKTYFGATETTLVMRRFVDENNCCAGMVGPQLTMAPKEPCDEVCDKNYVCGTQNSDGSVALNGKFKSRGNEGENNMGKLAMEVINFMTNECGWGLHLTDGGNLGYYGQMRETQIKFKAPHPLNLMAPHIMIELRSVGYIEVNGFDTDGIYGKIEDFIRKKWGGSRTTADKDYCDLKFSTSAFKKRGTQGENNMGMKTMELVDFMTKECAWTLLTCTGGNYGLTGSMREQQMVFRNDAFVQHGEQHIMVELRDQGYVEINGLHDAPEAAKHLEQFYQSQGCKVYQPGFWESSEKYCDVKYQTPPGWFYRQGTTNNLGKRTIEVASYLGQMGWMLLLCNGGNIHAGNNNSGIMREQQVKFTKARPSDNPAAPLLMIELRTIPTSMHGHYSGFIEINGQNTNGVYQQVIQYMQQTMLCTPLGPQPYCDLLLQCNCFRLREASTTWHTRNGRLNGESNFGRYTMRLCDFMVDHLGEWDLIVCNGNSVDTIFRYGKDSTMSVTGREQQLIFRHRPGGRNVFMAQDVNVAKLGRAPLLPPNYWKESSRTGSVGQEIVPATAEEVSWIQEVLDGTYKKKSTRDRSGGPLADRFVVVSALRSEHPGLWDKFAEKRNKVATDIKKRSTVEIVEPKTMKACSAFQERCTHPRLGNPTNEAYLFHGSNPTSAISILSTSFKVDFAGAAVGTMFGPGVYLAESSAKSDEYARDENTGGAYDGLFAVLLCRVVVGSSYVVEKPGDYTEKCTSGEFDSVVGDREKAVGTFREFIVFDEASIYPEYVAFYRREYKDGPPPTKTPTPAPSSYAPAQHAMPGEARTMQVQIPEGVEPGARIQCKAPWGDTLEVVVTEGMTPGQLITISA
;
A
#
# COMPACT_ATOMS: atom_id res chain seq x y z
N MET A 1 -13.57 -51.64 23.18
CA MET A 1 -14.25 -50.41 22.69
C MET A 1 -14.06 -49.22 23.63
N GLY A 2 -14.33 -49.30 24.93
CA GLY A 2 -14.13 -48.14 25.85
C GLY A 2 -12.68 -47.63 26.01
N GLN A 3 -11.68 -48.51 25.95
CA GLN A 3 -10.25 -48.12 25.99
C GLN A 3 -9.78 -47.35 24.75
N ASP A 4 -10.49 -47.46 23.62
CA ASP A 4 -10.14 -46.86 22.33
C ASP A 4 -10.62 -45.40 22.24
N ILE A 5 -11.82 -45.13 22.76
CA ILE A 5 -12.44 -43.79 22.76
C ILE A 5 -11.72 -42.84 23.71
N SER A 6 -11.35 -43.28 24.92
CA SER A 6 -10.61 -42.44 25.87
C SER A 6 -9.22 -42.09 25.37
N ALA A 7 -8.53 -43.03 24.70
CA ALA A 7 -7.22 -42.77 24.09
C ALA A 7 -7.32 -41.75 22.95
N LEU A 8 -8.32 -41.89 22.07
CA LEU A 8 -8.58 -40.95 20.99
C LEU A 8 -8.94 -39.54 21.50
N LYS A 9 -9.75 -39.46 22.56
CA LYS A 9 -10.07 -38.19 23.22
C LYS A 9 -8.82 -37.51 23.79
N ASN A 10 -7.98 -38.27 24.50
CA ASN A 10 -6.73 -37.75 25.04
C ASN A 10 -5.77 -37.29 23.93
N GLN A 11 -5.73 -38.00 22.80
CA GLN A 11 -4.95 -37.59 21.64
C GLN A 11 -5.45 -36.26 21.06
N VAL A 12 -6.76 -36.13 20.81
CA VAL A 12 -7.36 -34.90 20.26
C VAL A 12 -7.14 -33.71 21.19
N GLU A 13 -7.23 -33.91 22.51
CA GLU A 13 -6.97 -32.85 23.49
C GLU A 13 -5.48 -32.49 23.55
N ALA A 14 -4.57 -33.46 23.49
CA ALA A 14 -3.13 -33.20 23.43
C ALA A 14 -2.72 -32.44 22.16
N GLU A 15 -3.29 -32.79 21.01
CA GLU A 15 -3.12 -32.04 19.75
C GLU A 15 -3.61 -30.58 19.93
N ARG A 16 -4.76 -30.39 20.58
CA ARG A 16 -5.32 -29.06 20.88
C ARG A 16 -4.46 -28.24 21.83
N GLU A 17 -3.91 -28.85 22.87
CA GLU A 17 -3.06 -28.15 23.83
C GLU A 17 -1.73 -27.71 23.17
N LEU A 18 -1.20 -28.53 22.27
CA LEU A 18 -0.07 -28.16 21.42
C LEU A 18 -0.42 -26.97 20.50
N GLU A 19 -1.58 -26.99 19.83
CA GLU A 19 -2.04 -25.87 19.00
C GLU A 19 -2.18 -24.57 19.81
N ARG A 20 -2.72 -24.63 21.04
CA ARG A 20 -2.84 -23.47 21.94
C ARG A 20 -1.47 -22.89 22.29
N SER A 21 -0.53 -23.75 22.69
CA SER A 21 0.82 -23.34 23.07
C SER A 21 1.58 -22.72 21.89
N GLN A 22 1.54 -23.38 20.72
CA GLN A 22 2.19 -22.88 19.51
C GLN A 22 1.59 -21.56 19.05
N HIS A 23 0.26 -21.43 19.03
CA HIS A 23 -0.41 -20.19 18.65
C HIS A 23 -0.03 -19.04 19.59
N ALA A 24 -0.08 -19.26 20.92
CA ALA A 24 0.27 -18.23 21.90
C ALA A 24 1.71 -17.73 21.71
N SER A 25 2.66 -18.66 21.51
CA SER A 25 4.05 -18.34 21.23
C SER A 25 4.22 -17.53 19.94
N GLN A 26 3.60 -17.97 18.84
CA GLN A 26 3.65 -17.25 17.57
C GLN A 26 3.04 -15.85 17.65
N MET A 27 1.90 -15.68 18.34
CA MET A 27 1.27 -14.38 18.46
C MET A 27 2.10 -13.40 19.28
N GLU A 28 2.80 -13.88 20.33
CA GLU A 28 3.70 -13.03 21.10
C GLU A 28 4.91 -12.58 20.26
N ILE A 29 5.50 -13.47 19.45
CA ILE A 29 6.58 -13.11 18.53
C ILE A 29 6.09 -12.08 17.49
N LEU A 30 4.93 -12.33 16.86
CA LEU A 30 4.37 -11.39 15.88
C LEU A 30 4.07 -10.03 16.51
N LYS A 31 3.56 -9.98 17.74
CA LYS A 31 3.30 -8.73 18.46
C LYS A 31 4.59 -7.93 18.68
N GLN A 32 5.70 -8.58 19.01
CA GLN A 32 7.01 -7.92 19.15
C GLN A 32 7.55 -7.39 17.81
N PHE A 33 7.27 -8.06 16.69
CA PHE A 33 7.57 -7.53 15.36
C PHE A 33 6.64 -6.37 15.01
N ASP A 34 5.35 -6.47 15.31
CA ASP A 34 4.35 -5.46 15.03
C ASP A 34 4.67 -4.14 15.75
N GLN A 35 5.27 -4.19 16.94
CA GLN A 35 5.76 -2.99 17.67
C GLN A 35 6.96 -2.30 17.02
N ARG A 36 7.71 -3.00 16.14
CA ARG A 36 8.96 -2.51 15.54
C ARG A 36 8.80 -2.05 14.10
N THR A 37 7.83 -2.58 13.36
CA THR A 37 7.56 -2.17 11.98
C THR A 37 6.59 -0.98 11.94
N LYS A 38 6.88 0.00 11.08
CA LYS A 38 6.24 1.30 10.98
C LYS A 38 5.23 1.38 9.83
N VAL A 39 5.53 0.80 8.67
CA VAL A 39 4.65 0.76 7.48
C VAL A 39 3.78 -0.48 7.50
N PRO A 40 2.49 -0.40 7.87
CA PRO A 40 1.60 -1.53 7.73
C PRO A 40 1.20 -1.78 6.29
N HIS A 41 1.06 -3.06 5.98
CA HIS A 41 0.22 -3.55 4.92
C HIS A 41 -1.05 -4.14 5.50
N LEU A 42 -2.16 -3.99 4.76
CA LEU A 42 -3.44 -4.59 5.10
C LEU A 42 -3.96 -5.38 3.90
N LEU A 43 -4.49 -6.56 4.16
CA LEU A 43 -5.12 -7.43 3.19
C LEU A 43 -6.54 -7.73 3.63
N ILE A 44 -7.50 -7.49 2.74
CA ILE A 44 -8.90 -7.87 2.90
C ILE A 44 -9.19 -8.93 1.86
N GLU A 45 -9.71 -10.08 2.28
CA GLU A 45 -10.08 -11.17 1.37
C GLU A 45 -11.58 -11.42 1.45
N LEU A 46 -12.25 -11.31 0.32
CA LEU A 46 -13.66 -11.60 0.15
C LEU A 46 -13.81 -13.00 -0.43
N ARG A 47 -14.62 -13.86 0.18
CA ARG A 47 -15.00 -15.16 -0.40
C ARG A 47 -16.51 -15.22 -0.55
N ASN A 48 -16.98 -15.44 -1.76
CA ASN A 48 -18.41 -15.39 -2.06
C ASN A 48 -19.22 -16.56 -1.46
N VAL A 49 -18.55 -17.54 -0.85
CA VAL A 49 -19.14 -18.58 0.01
C VAL A 49 -19.48 -18.07 1.42
N GLY A 50 -19.34 -16.77 1.67
CA GLY A 50 -19.90 -16.09 2.84
C GLY A 50 -18.88 -15.63 3.87
N TYR A 51 -17.59 -15.53 3.52
CA TYR A 51 -16.53 -15.11 4.46
C TYR A 51 -15.85 -13.82 4.00
N ILE A 52 -15.44 -13.02 4.99
CA ILE A 52 -14.55 -11.87 4.82
C ILE A 52 -13.40 -12.04 5.82
N GLU A 53 -12.16 -12.02 5.34
CA GLU A 53 -10.96 -12.07 6.17
C GLU A 53 -10.24 -10.72 6.14
N MET A 54 -9.70 -10.33 7.28
CA MET A 54 -8.80 -9.18 7.42
C MET A 54 -7.47 -9.64 7.99
N CYS A 55 -6.39 -9.22 7.34
CA CYS A 55 -5.03 -9.52 7.75
C CYS A 55 -4.16 -8.26 7.72
N GLY A 56 -3.37 -8.03 8.76
CA GLY A 56 -2.50 -6.87 8.90
C GLY A 56 -2.57 -6.29 10.31
N LYS A 57 -2.14 -5.04 10.47
CA LYS A 57 -2.16 -4.36 11.78
C LYS A 57 -3.34 -3.41 11.92
N ASN A 58 -3.78 -3.22 13.15
CA ASN A 58 -4.71 -2.15 13.49
C ASN A 58 -3.96 -0.81 13.64
N ILE A 59 -3.90 -0.02 12.57
CA ILE A 59 -3.30 1.33 12.58
C ILE A 59 -4.38 2.37 12.27
N GLY A 60 -4.36 3.51 12.96
CA GLY A 60 -5.35 4.58 12.78
C GLY A 60 -6.79 4.17 13.08
N GLY A 61 -7.00 3.15 13.93
CA GLY A 61 -8.33 2.62 14.27
C GLY A 61 -9.05 1.91 13.12
N ILE A 62 -8.31 1.44 12.10
CA ILE A 62 -8.89 0.86 10.89
C ILE A 62 -9.78 -0.37 11.16
N TYR A 63 -9.51 -1.12 12.23
CA TYR A 63 -10.34 -2.27 12.59
C TYR A 63 -11.77 -1.87 12.96
N ASP A 64 -11.95 -0.78 13.70
CA ASP A 64 -13.28 -0.32 14.09
C ASP A 64 -14.04 0.26 12.89
N LYS A 65 -13.32 0.95 12.00
CA LYS A 65 -13.87 1.48 10.74
C LYS A 65 -14.37 0.35 9.84
N LEU A 66 -13.55 -0.67 9.61
CA LEU A 66 -13.92 -1.83 8.78
C LEU A 66 -14.99 -2.70 9.43
N ASP A 67 -14.96 -2.87 10.75
CA ASP A 67 -16.00 -3.58 11.49
C ASP A 67 -17.38 -2.93 11.27
N SER A 68 -17.45 -1.61 11.45
CA SER A 68 -18.68 -0.85 11.18
C SER A 68 -19.11 -0.98 9.72
N PHE A 69 -18.17 -0.84 8.78
CA PHE A 69 -18.46 -0.94 7.35
C PHE A 69 -18.98 -2.33 6.96
N PHE A 70 -18.35 -3.41 7.42
CA PHE A 70 -18.80 -4.77 7.11
C PHE A 70 -20.15 -5.10 7.74
N LYS A 71 -20.41 -4.64 8.96
CA LYS A 71 -21.73 -4.81 9.59
C LYS A 71 -22.83 -4.06 8.84
N THR A 72 -22.58 -2.82 8.45
CA THR A 72 -23.60 -1.98 7.80
C THR A 72 -23.77 -2.28 6.31
N TYR A 73 -22.68 -2.40 5.55
CA TYR A 73 -22.75 -2.56 4.09
C TYR A 73 -22.88 -4.02 3.66
N PHE A 74 -22.15 -4.94 4.30
CA PHE A 74 -22.21 -6.38 3.97
C PHE A 74 -23.25 -7.14 4.79
N GLY A 75 -23.80 -6.55 5.85
CA GLY A 75 -24.64 -7.28 6.80
C GLY A 75 -23.88 -8.42 7.46
N ALA A 76 -22.57 -8.25 7.66
CA ALA A 76 -21.68 -9.27 8.16
C ALA A 76 -21.65 -9.29 9.70
N THR A 77 -21.35 -10.45 10.28
CA THR A 77 -21.13 -10.63 11.72
C THR A 77 -19.75 -11.21 11.96
N GLU A 78 -19.09 -10.77 13.04
CA GLU A 78 -17.80 -11.33 13.41
C GLU A 78 -17.94 -12.82 13.74
N THR A 79 -16.99 -13.64 13.29
CA THR A 79 -17.07 -15.09 13.40
C THR A 79 -16.80 -15.52 14.85
N THR A 80 -17.81 -16.09 15.50
CA THR A 80 -17.74 -16.57 16.89
C THR A 80 -17.75 -18.09 17.02
N LEU A 81 -18.01 -18.81 15.93
CA LEU A 81 -18.07 -20.27 15.90
C LEU A 81 -17.17 -20.82 14.79
N VAL A 82 -16.61 -22.01 15.03
CA VAL A 82 -15.71 -22.71 14.09
C VAL A 82 -15.96 -24.21 14.14
N MET A 83 -15.68 -24.92 13.05
CA MET A 83 -15.71 -26.38 13.02
C MET A 83 -14.51 -26.95 13.78
N ARG A 84 -14.76 -27.77 14.80
CA ARG A 84 -13.74 -28.43 15.63
C ARG A 84 -13.89 -29.95 15.59
N ARG A 85 -12.77 -30.67 15.62
CA ARG A 85 -12.77 -32.12 15.82
C ARG A 85 -13.19 -32.42 17.26
N PHE A 86 -14.12 -33.35 17.42
CA PHE A 86 -14.70 -33.77 18.69
C PHE A 86 -14.91 -35.29 18.69
N VAL A 87 -14.79 -35.92 19.87
CA VAL A 87 -15.05 -37.35 20.06
C VAL A 87 -16.28 -37.49 20.94
N ASP A 88 -17.39 -37.97 20.36
CA ASP A 88 -18.65 -38.17 21.09
C ASP A 88 -18.64 -39.52 21.84
N GLU A 89 -18.81 -39.46 23.16
CA GLU A 89 -18.83 -40.62 24.05
C GLU A 89 -20.16 -41.40 23.97
N ASN A 90 -21.23 -40.79 23.45
CA ASN A 90 -22.59 -41.32 23.49
C ASN A 90 -23.11 -41.84 22.14
N ASN A 91 -22.33 -41.73 21.06
CA ASN A 91 -22.77 -42.13 19.72
C ASN A 91 -22.66 -43.64 19.50
N CYS A 92 -23.56 -44.42 20.11
CA CYS A 92 -23.56 -45.89 20.06
C CYS A 92 -24.12 -46.49 18.75
N CYS A 93 -24.62 -45.66 17.82
CA CYS A 93 -25.42 -46.12 16.66
C CYS A 93 -24.72 -46.10 15.29
N ALA A 94 -23.42 -45.80 15.20
CA ALA A 94 -22.70 -45.94 13.93
C ALA A 94 -21.30 -46.48 14.19
N GLY A 95 -20.88 -47.53 13.47
CA GLY A 95 -19.53 -48.10 13.51
C GLY A 95 -18.42 -47.17 12.99
N MET A 96 -18.55 -45.85 13.15
CA MET A 96 -17.55 -44.83 12.82
C MET A 96 -16.90 -44.32 14.11
N VAL A 97 -15.87 -45.04 14.58
CA VAL A 97 -15.13 -44.75 15.82
C VAL A 97 -14.02 -43.72 15.57
N GLY A 98 -14.37 -42.52 15.08
CA GLY A 98 -13.40 -41.48 14.71
C GLY A 98 -13.84 -40.07 15.08
N PRO A 99 -12.91 -39.09 15.14
CA PRO A 99 -13.24 -37.71 15.49
C PRO A 99 -14.19 -37.09 14.46
N GLN A 100 -15.31 -36.54 14.93
CA GLN A 100 -16.31 -35.84 14.11
C GLN A 100 -16.05 -34.34 14.12
N LEU A 101 -16.43 -33.62 13.06
CA LEU A 101 -16.39 -32.15 13.06
C LEU A 101 -17.73 -31.62 13.58
N THR A 102 -17.68 -30.72 14.56
CA THR A 102 -18.86 -30.05 15.12
C THR A 102 -18.62 -28.55 15.27
N MET A 103 -19.67 -27.75 15.17
CA MET A 103 -19.62 -26.32 15.42
C MET A 103 -19.43 -26.05 16.91
N ALA A 104 -18.45 -25.21 17.25
CA ALA A 104 -18.16 -24.85 18.63
C ALA A 104 -17.62 -23.41 18.73
N PRO A 105 -17.67 -22.78 19.93
CA PRO A 105 -17.15 -21.43 20.13
C PRO A 105 -15.68 -21.31 19.71
N LYS A 106 -15.34 -20.22 19.00
CA LYS A 106 -13.99 -19.88 18.55
C LYS A 106 -13.09 -19.61 19.77
N GLU A 107 -11.99 -20.35 19.89
CA GLU A 107 -10.92 -20.06 20.84
C GLU A 107 -9.81 -19.21 20.19
N PRO A 108 -8.89 -18.58 20.96
CA PRO A 108 -7.80 -17.80 20.35
C PRO A 108 -6.96 -18.61 19.34
N CYS A 109 -6.63 -19.87 19.65
CA CYS A 109 -5.88 -20.72 18.73
C CYS A 109 -6.67 -21.14 17.48
N ASP A 110 -7.98 -20.88 17.44
CA ASP A 110 -8.81 -21.02 16.25
C ASP A 110 -8.70 -19.79 15.33
N GLU A 111 -8.00 -18.72 15.72
CA GLU A 111 -7.90 -17.51 14.89
C GLU A 111 -6.77 -17.64 13.85
N VAL A 112 -7.16 -17.89 12.60
CA VAL A 112 -6.22 -18.05 11.47
C VAL A 112 -5.87 -16.72 10.78
N CYS A 113 -6.82 -15.81 10.61
CA CYS A 113 -6.60 -14.44 10.14
C CYS A 113 -6.72 -13.45 11.31
N ASP A 114 -6.36 -12.16 11.15
CA ASP A 114 -6.40 -11.20 12.28
C ASP A 114 -7.82 -10.81 12.69
N LYS A 115 -8.75 -10.79 11.73
CA LYS A 115 -10.20 -10.79 11.97
C LYS A 115 -10.93 -11.53 10.86
N ASN A 116 -12.09 -12.11 11.16
CA ASN A 116 -12.95 -12.82 10.22
C ASN A 116 -14.43 -12.53 10.46
N TYR A 117 -15.17 -12.44 9.37
CA TYR A 117 -16.61 -12.19 9.38
C TYR A 117 -17.34 -13.19 8.49
N VAL A 118 -18.61 -13.43 8.82
CA VAL A 118 -19.56 -14.17 7.98
C VAL A 118 -20.67 -13.27 7.45
N CYS A 119 -21.01 -13.40 6.18
CA CYS A 119 -22.09 -12.66 5.52
C CYS A 119 -23.37 -13.51 5.45
N GLY A 120 -23.98 -13.75 6.61
CA GLY A 120 -25.15 -14.62 6.74
C GLY A 120 -25.16 -15.38 8.06
N THR A 121 -25.83 -16.52 8.08
CA THR A 121 -25.93 -17.39 9.26
C THR A 121 -25.14 -18.67 9.04
N GLN A 122 -24.24 -19.02 9.96
CA GLN A 122 -23.54 -20.31 9.93
C GLN A 122 -24.48 -21.46 10.33
N ASN A 123 -24.50 -22.51 9.53
CA ASN A 123 -25.23 -23.75 9.76
C ASN A 123 -24.44 -24.70 10.66
N SER A 124 -25.08 -25.77 11.15
CA SER A 124 -24.44 -26.79 12.00
C SER A 124 -23.34 -27.59 11.30
N ASP A 125 -23.36 -27.63 9.96
CA ASP A 125 -22.30 -28.23 9.15
C ASP A 125 -21.13 -27.26 8.87
N GLY A 126 -21.21 -26.01 9.33
CA GLY A 126 -20.22 -24.95 9.11
C GLY A 126 -20.43 -24.12 7.84
N SER A 127 -21.40 -24.47 6.98
CA SER A 127 -21.71 -23.70 5.78
C SER A 127 -22.41 -22.39 6.12
N VAL A 128 -22.28 -21.36 5.27
CA VAL A 128 -22.95 -20.06 5.49
C VAL A 128 -24.21 -19.97 4.64
N ALA A 129 -25.36 -19.84 5.28
CA ALA A 129 -26.59 -19.40 4.65
C ALA A 129 -26.47 -17.89 4.34
N LEU A 130 -26.15 -17.57 3.07
CA LEU A 130 -25.85 -16.21 2.62
C LEU A 130 -27.01 -15.24 2.83
N ASN A 131 -26.71 -14.01 3.24
CA ASN A 131 -27.68 -12.92 3.39
C ASN A 131 -28.06 -12.22 2.06
N GLY A 132 -27.60 -12.74 0.92
CA GLY A 132 -27.85 -12.19 -0.42
C GLY A 132 -26.87 -11.11 -0.89
N LYS A 133 -25.83 -10.76 -0.09
CA LYS A 133 -24.81 -9.78 -0.50
C LYS A 133 -23.90 -10.33 -1.60
N PHE A 134 -23.37 -11.53 -1.41
CA PHE A 134 -22.62 -12.25 -2.44
C PHE A 134 -23.58 -12.88 -3.43
N LYS A 135 -23.38 -12.61 -4.73
CA LYS A 135 -24.26 -13.08 -5.80
C LYS A 135 -23.45 -13.73 -6.93
N SER A 136 -23.96 -14.85 -7.41
CA SER A 136 -23.49 -15.51 -8.62
C SER A 136 -24.68 -16.12 -9.35
N ARG A 137 -24.67 -16.10 -10.68
CA ARG A 137 -25.73 -16.71 -11.50
C ARG A 137 -25.22 -17.26 -12.81
N GLY A 138 -26.04 -18.13 -13.40
CA GLY A 138 -25.77 -18.75 -14.69
C GLY A 138 -24.59 -19.70 -14.68
N ASN A 139 -24.27 -20.25 -15.85
CA ASN A 139 -23.18 -21.21 -16.05
C ASN A 139 -21.93 -20.56 -16.67
N GLU A 140 -21.95 -19.24 -16.83
CA GLU A 140 -20.88 -18.45 -17.47
C GLU A 140 -20.03 -17.67 -16.45
N GLY A 141 -20.27 -17.88 -15.15
CA GLY A 141 -19.47 -17.31 -14.07
C GLY A 141 -19.77 -15.85 -13.74
N GLU A 142 -20.95 -15.34 -14.12
CA GLU A 142 -21.39 -13.99 -13.74
C GLU A 142 -21.56 -13.90 -12.22
N ASN A 143 -20.94 -12.90 -11.62
CA ASN A 143 -20.90 -12.68 -10.18
C ASN A 143 -20.67 -11.20 -9.87
N ASN A 144 -20.83 -10.80 -8.61
CA ASN A 144 -20.69 -9.40 -8.19
C ASN A 144 -19.39 -9.08 -7.43
N MET A 145 -18.37 -9.93 -7.52
CA MET A 145 -17.14 -9.74 -6.73
C MET A 145 -16.37 -8.49 -7.13
N GLY A 146 -16.28 -8.18 -8.42
CA GLY A 146 -15.63 -6.94 -8.87
C GLY A 146 -16.30 -5.70 -8.29
N LYS A 147 -17.64 -5.67 -8.27
CA LYS A 147 -18.41 -4.59 -7.65
C LYS A 147 -18.14 -4.50 -6.15
N LEU A 148 -18.24 -5.61 -5.42
CA LEU A 148 -18.01 -5.63 -3.97
C LEU A 148 -16.57 -5.26 -3.60
N ALA A 149 -15.59 -5.65 -4.41
CA ALA A 149 -14.20 -5.26 -4.23
C ALA A 149 -14.02 -3.75 -4.42
N MET A 150 -14.65 -3.16 -5.43
CA MET A 150 -14.63 -1.71 -5.65
C MET A 150 -15.27 -0.92 -4.51
N GLU A 151 -16.28 -1.47 -3.83
CA GLU A 151 -16.91 -0.84 -2.66
C GLU A 151 -15.96 -0.83 -1.45
N VAL A 152 -15.22 -1.92 -1.23
CA VAL A 152 -14.16 -1.97 -0.22
C VAL A 152 -13.03 -1.00 -0.59
N ILE A 153 -12.59 -0.99 -1.85
CA ILE A 153 -11.55 -0.08 -2.34
C ILE A 153 -11.97 1.37 -2.09
N ASN A 154 -13.18 1.75 -2.51
CA ASN A 154 -13.71 3.09 -2.32
C ASN A 154 -13.74 3.47 -0.84
N PHE A 155 -14.27 2.63 0.05
CA PHE A 155 -14.27 2.91 1.49
C PHE A 155 -12.83 3.11 2.03
N MET A 156 -11.92 2.22 1.67
CA MET A 156 -10.54 2.25 2.16
C MET A 156 -9.75 3.46 1.66
N THR A 157 -9.87 3.80 0.37
CA THR A 157 -9.12 4.91 -0.24
C THR A 157 -9.75 6.26 0.03
N ASN A 158 -11.08 6.33 0.08
CA ASN A 158 -11.81 7.59 0.12
C ASN A 158 -12.24 7.99 1.53
N GLU A 159 -12.45 7.03 2.43
CA GLU A 159 -12.88 7.32 3.81
C GLU A 159 -11.78 7.01 4.84
N CYS A 160 -10.88 6.07 4.53
CA CYS A 160 -9.85 5.63 5.47
C CYS A 160 -8.43 6.12 5.13
N GLY A 161 -8.20 6.70 3.95
CA GLY A 161 -6.89 7.23 3.52
C GLY A 161 -5.84 6.19 3.15
N TRP A 162 -6.22 4.90 3.09
CA TRP A 162 -5.32 3.81 2.68
C TRP A 162 -5.09 3.84 1.17
N GLY A 163 -3.88 3.49 0.73
CA GLY A 163 -3.58 3.41 -0.70
C GLY A 163 -3.88 2.01 -1.22
N LEU A 164 -4.66 1.87 -2.29
CA LEU A 164 -4.77 0.59 -2.99
C LEU A 164 -3.40 0.22 -3.57
N HIS A 165 -2.90 -0.97 -3.20
CA HIS A 165 -1.69 -1.52 -3.79
C HIS A 165 -2.04 -2.38 -5.00
N LEU A 166 -2.88 -3.40 -4.80
CA LEU A 166 -3.39 -4.25 -5.88
C LEU A 166 -4.61 -5.04 -5.43
N THR A 167 -5.32 -5.62 -6.40
CA THR A 167 -6.36 -6.64 -6.18
C THR A 167 -6.08 -7.87 -7.04
N ASP A 168 -6.49 -9.05 -6.59
CA ASP A 168 -6.49 -10.27 -7.41
C ASP A 168 -7.69 -11.14 -7.06
N GLY A 169 -8.13 -11.90 -8.06
CA GLY A 169 -9.27 -12.79 -7.96
C GLY A 169 -8.87 -14.23 -8.26
N GLY A 170 -9.54 -15.15 -7.57
CA GLY A 170 -9.42 -16.59 -7.78
C GLY A 170 -10.79 -17.21 -8.06
N ASN A 171 -10.76 -18.33 -8.77
CA ASN A 171 -11.93 -19.16 -8.99
C ASN A 171 -11.70 -20.54 -8.39
N LEU A 172 -12.65 -20.97 -7.56
CA LEU A 172 -12.70 -22.32 -7.01
C LEU A 172 -13.89 -23.11 -7.56
N GLY A 173 -14.78 -22.45 -8.31
CA GLY A 173 -16.02 -23.02 -8.78
C GLY A 173 -15.91 -23.50 -10.21
N TYR A 174 -16.54 -24.63 -10.51
CA TYR A 174 -16.57 -25.18 -11.85
C TYR A 174 -17.05 -24.20 -12.93
N TYR A 175 -18.10 -23.43 -12.65
CA TYR A 175 -18.71 -22.46 -13.57
C TYR A 175 -18.21 -21.04 -13.38
N GLY A 176 -17.25 -20.80 -12.48
CA GLY A 176 -16.96 -19.43 -12.03
C GLY A 176 -17.93 -18.94 -10.95
N GLN A 177 -18.61 -19.85 -10.24
CA GLN A 177 -19.62 -19.50 -9.24
C GLN A 177 -19.07 -19.39 -7.81
N MET A 178 -17.85 -19.88 -7.57
CA MET A 178 -17.16 -19.75 -6.27
C MET A 178 -15.92 -18.90 -6.48
N ARG A 179 -15.93 -17.72 -5.90
CA ARG A 179 -14.98 -16.64 -6.16
C ARG A 179 -14.36 -16.17 -4.86
N GLU A 180 -13.11 -15.80 -4.99
CA GLU A 180 -12.37 -15.09 -3.97
C GLU A 180 -11.70 -13.86 -4.56
N THR A 181 -11.57 -12.82 -3.76
CA THR A 181 -10.87 -11.60 -4.16
C THR A 181 -10.05 -11.11 -2.99
N GLN A 182 -8.75 -10.97 -3.18
CA GLN A 182 -7.85 -10.36 -2.22
C GLN A 182 -7.55 -8.93 -2.63
N ILE A 183 -7.70 -8.00 -1.70
CA ILE A 183 -7.51 -6.58 -1.89
C ILE A 183 -6.43 -6.13 -0.91
N LYS A 184 -5.32 -5.61 -1.42
CA LYS A 184 -4.17 -5.20 -0.61
C LYS A 184 -4.03 -3.70 -0.58
N PHE A 185 -3.80 -3.19 0.61
CA PHE A 185 -3.63 -1.78 0.89
C PHE A 185 -2.26 -1.52 1.50
N LYS A 186 -1.66 -0.41 1.08
CA LYS A 186 -0.52 0.20 1.72
C LYS A 186 -0.99 1.21 2.74
N ALA A 187 -0.18 1.36 3.79
CA ALA A 187 -0.42 2.26 4.89
C ALA A 187 -1.04 3.60 4.48
N PRO A 188 -1.91 4.16 5.34
CA PRO A 188 -2.46 5.49 5.12
C PRO A 188 -1.33 6.48 4.90
N HIS A 189 -1.41 7.18 3.78
CA HIS A 189 -0.57 8.31 3.52
C HIS A 189 -1.51 9.47 3.22
N PRO A 190 -1.30 10.64 3.82
CA PRO A 190 -2.17 11.78 3.58
C PRO A 190 -2.14 12.22 2.10
N LEU A 191 -1.03 11.95 1.40
CA LEU A 191 -0.93 12.13 -0.05
C LEU A 191 -1.54 11.00 -0.87
N ASN A 192 -2.09 9.92 -0.28
CA ASN A 192 -2.94 8.99 -1.02
C ASN A 192 -4.24 9.74 -1.32
N LEU A 193 -4.15 10.62 -2.31
CA LEU A 193 -5.24 11.48 -2.71
C LEU A 193 -6.40 10.59 -3.12
N MET A 194 -7.60 11.06 -2.77
CA MET A 194 -8.85 10.49 -3.25
C MET A 194 -8.86 10.55 -4.77
N ALA A 195 -8.37 9.45 -5.34
CA ALA A 195 -8.26 9.23 -6.75
C ALA A 195 -9.33 8.19 -7.09
N PRO A 196 -10.27 8.51 -7.98
CA PRO A 196 -11.26 7.55 -8.41
C PRO A 196 -10.59 6.32 -8.99
N HIS A 197 -11.12 5.15 -8.62
CA HIS A 197 -10.71 3.88 -9.18
C HIS A 197 -11.82 3.34 -10.06
N ILE A 198 -11.44 2.63 -11.12
CA ILE A 198 -12.37 1.88 -11.96
C ILE A 198 -11.80 0.49 -12.20
N MET A 199 -12.63 -0.52 -12.02
CA MET A 199 -12.32 -1.89 -12.37
C MET A 199 -13.01 -2.25 -13.67
N ILE A 200 -12.26 -2.85 -14.60
CA ILE A 200 -12.77 -3.37 -15.86
C ILE A 200 -12.46 -4.86 -15.91
N GLU A 201 -13.49 -5.67 -16.14
CA GLU A 201 -13.42 -7.13 -16.19
C GLU A 201 -13.80 -7.61 -17.58
N LEU A 202 -12.86 -8.28 -18.25
CA LEU A 202 -13.09 -8.93 -19.54
C LEU A 202 -13.43 -10.39 -19.28
N ARG A 203 -14.58 -10.88 -19.76
CA ARG A 203 -14.95 -12.30 -19.68
C ARG A 203 -15.02 -12.90 -21.09
N SER A 204 -14.25 -13.97 -21.30
CA SER A 204 -14.13 -14.64 -22.61
C SER A 204 -15.45 -15.17 -23.20
N VAL A 205 -16.53 -15.21 -22.42
CA VAL A 205 -17.90 -15.48 -22.89
C VAL A 205 -18.53 -14.31 -23.66
N GLY A 206 -17.80 -13.20 -23.85
CA GLY A 206 -18.23 -12.07 -24.68
C GLY A 206 -18.78 -10.88 -23.92
N TYR A 207 -18.53 -10.80 -22.60
CA TYR A 207 -19.00 -9.70 -21.76
C TYR A 207 -17.84 -8.90 -21.18
N ILE A 208 -18.10 -7.60 -20.98
CA ILE A 208 -17.22 -6.67 -20.29
C ILE A 208 -18.03 -6.02 -19.18
N GLU A 209 -17.52 -6.06 -17.96
CA GLU A 209 -18.16 -5.50 -16.77
C GLU A 209 -17.26 -4.37 -16.23
N VAL A 210 -17.88 -3.25 -15.85
CA VAL A 210 -17.16 -2.08 -15.32
C VAL A 210 -17.77 -1.68 -13.98
N ASN A 211 -16.91 -1.42 -13.00
CA ASN A 211 -17.27 -1.05 -11.63
C ASN A 211 -16.47 0.18 -11.19
N GLY A 212 -17.12 1.17 -10.59
CA GLY A 212 -16.49 2.42 -10.15
C GLY A 212 -17.33 3.66 -10.43
N PHE A 213 -16.75 4.84 -10.23
CA PHE A 213 -17.43 6.10 -10.53
C PHE A 213 -17.14 6.58 -11.95
N ASP A 214 -18.15 7.14 -12.62
CA ASP A 214 -17.94 7.85 -13.89
C ASP A 214 -17.20 9.17 -13.63
N THR A 215 -15.88 9.10 -13.75
CA THR A 215 -14.97 10.24 -13.55
C THR A 215 -14.52 10.75 -14.91
N ASP A 216 -14.62 12.05 -15.15
CA ASP A 216 -14.22 12.69 -16.42
C ASP A 216 -14.85 12.06 -17.68
N GLY A 217 -16.10 11.60 -17.55
CA GLY A 217 -16.86 10.95 -18.61
C GLY A 217 -16.25 9.64 -19.12
N ILE A 218 -15.47 8.95 -18.29
CA ILE A 218 -14.78 7.70 -18.64
C ILE A 218 -15.73 6.62 -19.16
N TYR A 219 -16.98 6.60 -18.71
CA TYR A 219 -18.00 5.66 -19.19
C TYR A 219 -18.25 5.80 -20.69
N GLY A 220 -18.44 7.05 -21.16
CA GLY A 220 -18.62 7.34 -22.58
C GLY A 220 -17.38 7.03 -23.41
N LYS A 221 -16.19 7.29 -22.85
CA LYS A 221 -14.90 6.98 -23.51
C LYS A 221 -14.72 5.46 -23.71
N ILE A 222 -14.98 4.66 -22.68
CA ILE A 222 -14.92 3.19 -22.74
C ILE A 222 -15.95 2.65 -23.74
N GLU A 223 -17.19 3.16 -23.73
CA GLU A 223 -18.23 2.76 -24.68
C GLU A 223 -17.81 3.03 -26.13
N ASP A 224 -17.23 4.21 -26.40
CA ASP A 224 -16.70 4.58 -27.70
C ASP A 224 -15.56 3.67 -28.16
N PHE A 225 -14.62 3.35 -27.27
CA PHE A 225 -13.53 2.42 -27.53
C PHE A 225 -14.05 1.03 -27.88
N ILE A 226 -14.92 0.45 -27.04
CA ILE A 226 -15.49 -0.89 -27.26
C ILE A 226 -16.26 -0.94 -28.59
N ARG A 227 -17.04 0.09 -28.90
CA ARG A 227 -17.81 0.16 -30.16
C ARG A 227 -16.88 0.23 -31.36
N LYS A 228 -15.92 1.16 -31.37
CA LYS A 228 -15.04 1.41 -32.53
C LYS A 228 -14.01 0.29 -32.73
N LYS A 229 -13.39 -0.19 -31.65
CA LYS A 229 -12.27 -1.12 -31.73
C LYS A 229 -12.68 -2.58 -31.63
N TRP A 230 -13.71 -2.89 -30.84
CA TRP A 230 -14.15 -4.27 -30.57
C TRP A 230 -15.54 -4.58 -31.13
N GLY A 231 -16.17 -3.65 -31.85
CA GLY A 231 -17.51 -3.83 -32.42
C GLY A 231 -18.57 -4.18 -31.38
N GLY A 232 -18.36 -3.82 -30.11
CA GLY A 232 -19.26 -4.14 -29.02
C GLY A 232 -20.35 -3.09 -28.82
N SER A 233 -21.33 -3.43 -28.01
CA SER A 233 -22.43 -2.52 -27.64
C SER A 233 -22.73 -2.62 -26.15
N ARG A 234 -23.21 -1.50 -25.59
CA ARG A 234 -23.72 -1.47 -24.22
C ARG A 234 -24.95 -2.37 -24.09
N THR A 235 -25.07 -3.02 -22.95
CA THR A 235 -26.18 -3.90 -22.58
C THR A 235 -26.77 -3.45 -21.24
N THR A 236 -27.92 -4.02 -20.86
CA THR A 236 -28.52 -3.73 -19.55
C THR A 236 -27.65 -4.29 -18.43
N ALA A 237 -27.06 -3.41 -17.63
CA ALA A 237 -26.35 -3.79 -16.42
C ALA A 237 -27.35 -4.11 -15.30
N ASP A 238 -27.13 -5.21 -14.60
CA ASP A 238 -27.78 -5.46 -13.32
C ASP A 238 -26.96 -4.76 -12.24
N LYS A 239 -27.57 -3.76 -11.59
CA LYS A 239 -26.90 -2.91 -10.60
C LYS A 239 -26.30 -3.68 -9.43
N ASP A 240 -26.76 -4.89 -9.15
CA ASP A 240 -26.23 -5.73 -8.08
C ASP A 240 -24.96 -6.49 -8.49
N TYR A 241 -24.63 -6.52 -9.78
CA TYR A 241 -23.50 -7.24 -10.37
C TYR A 241 -22.43 -6.29 -10.93
N CYS A 242 -22.82 -5.23 -11.62
CA CYS A 242 -21.89 -4.24 -12.16
C CYS A 242 -22.53 -2.87 -12.38
N ASP A 243 -21.72 -1.83 -12.59
CA ASP A 243 -22.19 -0.47 -12.89
C ASP A 243 -22.42 -0.26 -14.39
N LEU A 244 -21.56 -0.83 -15.25
CA LEU A 244 -21.79 -0.93 -16.68
C LEU A 244 -21.50 -2.34 -17.21
N LYS A 245 -22.21 -2.70 -18.28
CA LYS A 245 -22.04 -3.98 -18.98
C LYS A 245 -22.06 -3.80 -20.49
N PHE A 246 -21.11 -4.42 -21.17
CA PHE A 246 -21.04 -4.46 -22.63
C PHE A 246 -20.98 -5.89 -23.13
N SER A 247 -21.39 -6.09 -24.39
CA SER A 247 -21.21 -7.35 -25.11
C SER A 247 -20.33 -7.14 -26.34
N THR A 248 -19.49 -8.11 -26.66
CA THR A 248 -18.58 -8.08 -27.81
C THR A 248 -18.23 -9.50 -28.29
N SER A 249 -17.86 -9.61 -29.57
CA SER A 249 -17.30 -10.83 -30.17
C SER A 249 -15.76 -10.77 -30.32
N ALA A 250 -15.10 -9.76 -29.76
CA ALA A 250 -13.65 -9.56 -29.90
C ALA A 250 -12.78 -10.62 -29.20
N PHE A 251 -13.34 -11.34 -28.23
CA PHE A 251 -12.63 -12.39 -27.50
C PHE A 251 -12.67 -13.71 -28.28
N LYS A 252 -11.49 -14.22 -28.61
CA LYS A 252 -11.30 -15.39 -29.47
C LYS A 252 -10.46 -16.44 -28.74
N LYS A 253 -10.77 -17.71 -28.98
CA LYS A 253 -10.01 -18.86 -28.48
C LYS A 253 -9.86 -19.95 -29.55
N ARG A 254 -8.83 -20.77 -29.42
CA ARG A 254 -8.58 -21.92 -30.29
C ARG A 254 -8.10 -23.13 -29.50
N GLY A 255 -8.53 -24.32 -29.94
CA GLY A 255 -8.14 -25.58 -29.33
C GLY A 255 -8.62 -25.75 -27.89
N THR A 256 -8.09 -26.78 -27.22
CA THR A 256 -8.46 -27.18 -25.85
C THR A 256 -7.42 -26.80 -24.81
N GLN A 257 -6.24 -26.34 -25.23
CA GLN A 257 -5.12 -25.92 -24.36
C GLN A 257 -5.22 -24.44 -23.90
N GLY A 258 -6.37 -23.81 -24.17
CA GLY A 258 -6.65 -22.45 -23.71
C GLY A 258 -5.85 -21.37 -24.43
N GLU A 259 -5.40 -21.59 -25.67
CA GLU A 259 -4.88 -20.51 -26.53
C GLU A 259 -6.01 -19.53 -26.84
N ASN A 260 -5.77 -18.24 -26.60
CA ASN A 260 -6.77 -17.19 -26.66
C ASN A 260 -6.11 -15.81 -26.85
N ASN A 261 -6.90 -14.80 -27.23
CA ASN A 261 -6.39 -13.45 -27.48
C ASN A 261 -6.60 -12.48 -26.30
N MET A 262 -6.88 -12.98 -25.09
CA MET A 262 -7.14 -12.12 -23.93
C MET A 262 -5.93 -11.25 -23.62
N GLY A 263 -4.71 -11.78 -23.66
CA GLY A 263 -3.49 -10.98 -23.46
C GLY A 263 -3.39 -9.78 -24.40
N MET A 264 -3.68 -9.97 -25.70
CA MET A 264 -3.73 -8.88 -26.68
C MET A 264 -4.83 -7.86 -26.34
N LYS A 265 -6.04 -8.32 -26.06
CA LYS A 265 -7.19 -7.44 -25.77
C LYS A 265 -6.99 -6.66 -24.47
N THR A 266 -6.36 -7.29 -23.48
CA THR A 266 -5.92 -6.63 -22.25
C THR A 266 -4.95 -5.49 -22.57
N MET A 267 -3.95 -5.70 -23.44
CA MET A 267 -2.98 -4.64 -23.79
C MET A 267 -3.60 -3.53 -24.65
N GLU A 268 -4.51 -3.85 -25.57
CA GLU A 268 -5.27 -2.82 -26.31
C GLU A 268 -6.08 -1.90 -25.37
N LEU A 269 -6.72 -2.47 -24.34
CA LEU A 269 -7.48 -1.70 -23.35
C LEU A 269 -6.57 -0.92 -22.41
N VAL A 270 -5.47 -1.52 -21.94
CA VAL A 270 -4.49 -0.82 -21.10
C VAL A 270 -3.96 0.40 -21.83
N ASP A 271 -3.59 0.27 -23.10
CA ASP A 271 -3.10 1.38 -23.90
C ASP A 271 -4.14 2.49 -24.06
N PHE A 272 -5.40 2.13 -24.34
CA PHE A 272 -6.49 3.10 -24.38
C PHE A 272 -6.63 3.85 -23.04
N MET A 273 -6.66 3.12 -21.92
CA MET A 273 -6.83 3.71 -20.60
C MET A 273 -5.63 4.60 -20.20
N THR A 274 -4.39 4.15 -20.45
CA THR A 274 -3.19 4.87 -20.01
C THR A 274 -2.78 5.99 -20.95
N LYS A 275 -2.94 5.83 -22.26
CA LYS A 275 -2.47 6.77 -23.29
C LYS A 275 -3.54 7.76 -23.73
N GLU A 276 -4.79 7.31 -23.88
CA GLU A 276 -5.89 8.18 -24.35
C GLU A 276 -6.72 8.76 -23.19
N CYS A 277 -6.90 8.00 -22.11
CA CYS A 277 -7.70 8.46 -20.98
C CYS A 277 -6.88 9.06 -19.84
N ALA A 278 -5.56 8.87 -19.82
CA ALA A 278 -4.67 9.28 -18.74
C ALA A 278 -5.07 8.65 -17.38
N TRP A 279 -5.29 7.34 -17.36
CA TRP A 279 -5.48 6.56 -16.13
C TRP A 279 -4.30 5.62 -15.89
N THR A 280 -3.90 5.46 -14.63
CA THR A 280 -2.78 4.61 -14.24
C THR A 280 -3.24 3.16 -14.03
N LEU A 281 -2.55 2.19 -14.65
CA LEU A 281 -2.79 0.76 -14.39
C LEU A 281 -2.23 0.37 -13.00
N LEU A 282 -3.11 -0.03 -12.08
CA LEU A 282 -2.71 -0.55 -10.76
C LEU A 282 -2.74 -2.07 -10.67
N THR A 283 -3.67 -2.70 -11.39
CA THR A 283 -3.88 -4.15 -11.29
C THR A 283 -4.21 -4.71 -12.66
N CYS A 284 -3.71 -5.92 -12.93
CA CYS A 284 -3.99 -6.70 -14.12
C CYS A 284 -3.80 -8.19 -13.79
N THR A 285 -4.90 -8.88 -13.50
CA THR A 285 -4.93 -10.26 -13.00
C THR A 285 -5.72 -11.14 -13.94
N GLY A 286 -5.16 -12.31 -14.25
CA GLY A 286 -5.77 -13.29 -15.13
C GLY A 286 -6.48 -14.35 -14.30
N GLY A 287 -7.59 -14.87 -14.79
CA GLY A 287 -8.35 -15.93 -14.13
C GLY A 287 -8.80 -17.01 -15.10
N ASN A 288 -8.85 -18.25 -14.61
CA ASN A 288 -9.35 -19.40 -15.34
C ASN A 288 -10.55 -20.01 -14.63
N TYR A 289 -11.59 -20.32 -15.39
CA TYR A 289 -12.78 -21.01 -14.89
C TYR A 289 -13.40 -21.93 -15.95
N GLY A 290 -14.47 -22.63 -15.62
CA GLY A 290 -15.02 -23.71 -16.46
C GLY A 290 -14.45 -25.08 -16.07
N LEU A 291 -15.13 -26.16 -16.49
CA LEU A 291 -14.79 -27.58 -16.20
C LEU A 291 -13.29 -27.91 -16.22
N THR A 292 -12.58 -27.38 -17.20
CA THR A 292 -11.16 -27.63 -17.43
C THR A 292 -10.33 -26.35 -17.37
N GLY A 293 -10.86 -25.25 -16.79
CA GLY A 293 -10.27 -23.93 -16.96
C GLY A 293 -10.32 -23.47 -18.42
N SER A 294 -11.40 -23.76 -19.14
CA SER A 294 -11.54 -23.45 -20.58
C SER A 294 -12.09 -22.05 -20.87
N MET A 295 -12.55 -21.35 -19.84
CA MET A 295 -12.94 -19.96 -19.88
C MET A 295 -11.87 -19.11 -19.22
N ARG A 296 -11.68 -17.92 -19.77
CA ARG A 296 -10.71 -16.90 -19.33
C ARG A 296 -11.45 -15.67 -18.85
N GLU A 297 -10.87 -15.01 -17.87
CA GLU A 297 -11.23 -13.66 -17.46
C GLU A 297 -9.96 -12.83 -17.20
N GLN A 298 -10.09 -11.51 -17.36
CA GLN A 298 -9.05 -10.56 -17.02
C GLN A 298 -9.68 -9.44 -16.20
N GLN A 299 -9.16 -9.20 -15.00
CA GLN A 299 -9.54 -8.07 -14.17
C GLN A 299 -8.43 -7.03 -14.20
N MET A 300 -8.79 -5.77 -14.45
CA MET A 300 -7.87 -4.64 -14.38
C MET A 300 -8.46 -3.57 -13.49
N VAL A 301 -7.62 -2.92 -12.68
CA VAL A 301 -7.99 -1.72 -11.93
C VAL A 301 -7.12 -0.57 -12.38
N PHE A 302 -7.79 0.53 -12.71
CA PHE A 302 -7.15 1.78 -13.08
C PHE A 302 -7.46 2.84 -12.02
N ARG A 303 -6.51 3.73 -11.81
CA ARG A 303 -6.63 4.88 -10.91
C ARG A 303 -6.53 6.17 -11.73
N ASN A 304 -7.46 7.09 -11.49
CA ASN A 304 -7.38 8.45 -12.02
C ASN A 304 -6.61 9.29 -11.00
N ASP A 305 -5.30 9.41 -11.20
CA ASP A 305 -4.46 10.31 -10.43
C ASP A 305 -3.65 11.22 -11.36
N ALA A 306 -3.71 12.54 -11.12
CA ALA A 306 -2.91 13.54 -11.85
C ALA A 306 -1.39 13.48 -11.53
N PHE A 307 -0.94 12.35 -10.96
CA PHE A 307 0.34 12.18 -10.31
C PHE A 307 1.13 10.99 -10.85
N VAL A 308 0.48 10.03 -11.54
CA VAL A 308 1.12 8.77 -11.93
C VAL A 308 0.94 8.49 -13.43
N GLN A 309 1.91 7.72 -13.93
CA GLN A 309 2.08 7.13 -15.26
C GLN A 309 0.90 7.27 -16.24
N HIS A 310 0.99 8.26 -17.12
CA HIS A 310 0.17 8.37 -18.33
C HIS A 310 1.06 8.14 -19.55
N GLY A 311 0.51 7.51 -20.59
CA GLY A 311 1.17 7.47 -21.90
C GLY A 311 2.33 6.48 -22.05
N GLU A 312 2.77 5.79 -20.99
CA GLU A 312 3.90 4.86 -21.08
C GLU A 312 3.54 3.56 -21.83
N GLN A 313 4.56 2.92 -22.40
CA GLN A 313 4.41 1.63 -23.09
C GLN A 313 4.27 0.50 -22.06
N HIS A 314 3.36 -0.42 -22.34
CA HIS A 314 3.13 -1.63 -21.53
C HIS A 314 3.26 -2.88 -22.40
N ILE A 315 3.91 -3.90 -21.85
CA ILE A 315 4.00 -5.22 -22.48
C ILE A 315 3.63 -6.32 -21.49
N MET A 316 3.11 -7.43 -22.00
CA MET A 316 2.80 -8.61 -21.21
C MET A 316 3.53 -9.83 -21.77
N VAL A 317 4.18 -10.56 -20.88
CA VAL A 317 4.83 -11.84 -21.13
C VAL A 317 4.05 -12.92 -20.41
N GLU A 318 3.52 -13.89 -21.14
CA GLU A 318 2.80 -15.04 -20.59
C GLU A 318 3.69 -16.28 -20.68
N LEU A 319 4.17 -16.75 -19.53
CA LEU A 319 4.93 -17.98 -19.41
C LEU A 319 3.95 -19.13 -19.24
N ARG A 320 3.92 -20.09 -20.18
CA ARG A 320 3.02 -21.24 -20.13
C ARG A 320 3.84 -22.52 -20.06
N ASP A 321 3.74 -23.24 -18.94
CA ASP A 321 4.57 -24.42 -18.66
C ASP A 321 4.39 -25.59 -19.64
N GLN A 322 3.42 -25.46 -20.55
CA GLN A 322 3.19 -26.33 -21.70
C GLN A 322 4.25 -26.18 -22.81
N GLY A 323 5.27 -25.36 -22.59
CA GLY A 323 6.39 -25.21 -23.52
C GLY A 323 6.29 -23.96 -24.40
N TYR A 324 5.54 -22.94 -23.96
CA TYR A 324 5.33 -21.72 -24.74
C TYR A 324 5.57 -20.46 -23.92
N VAL A 325 5.99 -19.41 -24.61
CA VAL A 325 5.94 -18.03 -24.12
C VAL A 325 5.17 -17.19 -25.13
N GLU A 326 4.22 -16.41 -24.67
CA GLU A 326 3.39 -15.53 -25.50
C GLU A 326 3.64 -14.07 -25.09
N ILE A 327 3.89 -13.19 -26.06
CA ILE A 327 4.17 -11.76 -25.83
C ILE A 327 3.04 -10.93 -26.43
N ASN A 328 2.56 -9.93 -25.68
CA ASN A 328 1.52 -8.99 -26.09
C ASN A 328 1.95 -7.54 -25.79
N GLY A 329 1.39 -6.57 -26.54
CA GLY A 329 1.67 -5.14 -26.37
C GLY A 329 2.89 -4.63 -27.15
N LEU A 330 3.36 -5.36 -28.17
CA LEU A 330 4.59 -4.99 -28.90
C LEU A 330 4.38 -3.97 -30.03
N HIS A 331 3.14 -3.70 -30.42
CA HIS A 331 2.81 -2.89 -31.61
C HIS A 331 3.37 -1.47 -31.57
N ASP A 332 3.60 -0.91 -30.39
CA ASP A 332 4.24 0.40 -30.23
C ASP A 332 5.51 0.34 -29.35
N ALA A 333 6.03 -0.85 -29.06
CA ALA A 333 7.25 -1.10 -28.27
C ALA A 333 8.32 -1.89 -29.05
N PRO A 334 8.83 -1.38 -30.19
CA PRO A 334 9.75 -2.13 -31.06
C PRO A 334 11.08 -2.51 -30.38
N GLU A 335 11.58 -1.67 -29.46
CA GLU A 335 12.79 -1.98 -28.69
C GLU A 335 12.57 -3.18 -27.77
N ALA A 336 11.42 -3.28 -27.10
CA ALA A 336 11.09 -4.46 -26.28
C ALA A 336 11.04 -5.74 -27.12
N ALA A 337 10.47 -5.67 -28.33
CA ALA A 337 10.40 -6.82 -29.23
C ALA A 337 11.80 -7.38 -29.54
N LYS A 338 12.74 -6.49 -29.88
CA LYS A 338 14.15 -6.84 -30.14
C LYS A 338 14.84 -7.43 -28.92
N HIS A 339 14.66 -6.82 -27.75
CA HIS A 339 15.28 -7.30 -26.51
C HIS A 339 14.75 -8.68 -26.09
N LEU A 340 13.43 -8.90 -26.19
CA LEU A 340 12.81 -10.18 -25.88
C LEU A 340 13.21 -11.28 -26.86
N GLU A 341 13.32 -10.94 -28.15
CA GLU A 341 13.84 -11.87 -29.16
C GLU A 341 15.26 -12.32 -28.81
N GLN A 342 16.16 -11.38 -28.51
CA GLN A 342 17.53 -11.66 -28.08
C GLN A 342 17.56 -12.56 -26.82
N PHE A 343 16.75 -12.23 -25.83
CA PHE A 343 16.66 -13.01 -24.59
C PHE A 343 16.21 -14.45 -24.88
N TYR A 344 15.06 -14.65 -25.51
CA TYR A 344 14.51 -15.99 -25.70
C TYR A 344 15.34 -16.85 -26.66
N GLN A 345 15.91 -16.27 -27.71
CA GLN A 345 16.84 -16.99 -28.59
C GLN A 345 18.11 -17.43 -27.84
N SER A 346 18.65 -16.59 -26.95
CA SER A 346 19.80 -16.97 -26.12
C SER A 346 19.49 -18.13 -25.16
N GLN A 347 18.22 -18.31 -24.79
CA GLN A 347 17.74 -19.42 -23.96
C GLN A 347 17.37 -20.66 -24.79
N GLY A 348 17.63 -20.65 -26.10
CA GLY A 348 17.32 -21.76 -27.01
C GLY A 348 15.84 -21.86 -27.41
N CYS A 349 15.02 -20.86 -27.06
CA CYS A 349 13.63 -20.78 -27.52
C CYS A 349 13.60 -20.41 -29.01
N LYS A 350 12.59 -20.91 -29.72
CA LYS A 350 12.42 -20.65 -31.16
C LYS A 350 11.10 -19.93 -31.38
N VAL A 351 11.07 -19.00 -32.34
CA VAL A 351 9.81 -18.39 -32.78
C VAL A 351 8.90 -19.50 -33.28
N TYR A 352 7.69 -19.58 -32.73
CA TYR A 352 6.71 -20.58 -33.08
C TYR A 352 6.26 -20.41 -34.54
N GLN A 353 6.29 -21.50 -35.29
CA GLN A 353 5.81 -21.55 -36.66
C GLN A 353 4.50 -22.34 -36.68
N PRO A 354 3.35 -21.73 -37.03
CA PRO A 354 2.09 -22.43 -37.08
C PRO A 354 2.14 -23.54 -38.14
N GLY A 355 1.48 -24.68 -37.86
CA GLY A 355 1.31 -25.74 -38.86
C GLY A 355 0.43 -25.28 -40.04
N PHE A 356 0.50 -25.97 -41.18
CA PHE A 356 -0.27 -25.59 -42.38
C PHE A 356 -1.80 -25.65 -42.19
N TRP A 357 -2.27 -26.37 -41.16
CA TRP A 357 -3.68 -26.50 -40.79
C TRP A 357 -4.17 -25.40 -39.82
N GLU A 358 -3.27 -24.56 -39.33
CA GLU A 358 -3.60 -23.51 -38.38
C GLU A 358 -4.07 -22.24 -39.08
N SER A 359 -5.10 -21.60 -38.51
CA SER A 359 -5.58 -20.28 -38.94
C SER A 359 -4.47 -19.22 -38.87
N SER A 360 -4.50 -18.25 -39.78
CA SER A 360 -3.65 -17.05 -39.75
C SER A 360 -4.05 -16.03 -38.66
N GLU A 361 -5.13 -16.27 -37.93
CA GLU A 361 -5.57 -15.47 -36.79
C GLU A 361 -4.49 -15.44 -35.71
N LYS A 362 -4.10 -14.24 -35.27
CA LYS A 362 -3.13 -14.06 -34.18
C LYS A 362 -3.83 -14.04 -32.81
N TYR A 363 -3.24 -14.75 -31.85
CA TYR A 363 -3.69 -14.79 -30.45
C TYR A 363 -2.71 -14.08 -29.49
N CYS A 364 -1.50 -13.77 -29.96
CA CYS A 364 -0.51 -12.91 -29.33
C CYS A 364 0.33 -12.21 -30.42
N ASP A 365 1.15 -11.22 -30.04
CA ASP A 365 2.02 -10.53 -31.00
C ASP A 365 3.16 -11.43 -31.47
N VAL A 366 3.79 -12.14 -30.53
CA VAL A 366 4.87 -13.11 -30.79
C VAL A 366 4.72 -14.32 -29.85
N LYS A 367 4.91 -15.52 -30.40
CA LYS A 367 4.91 -16.78 -29.65
C LYS A 367 6.26 -17.48 -29.80
N TYR A 368 6.83 -17.93 -28.69
CA TYR A 368 8.04 -18.74 -28.66
C TYR A 368 7.72 -20.15 -28.15
N GLN A 369 8.36 -21.14 -28.77
CA GLN A 369 8.44 -22.50 -28.26
C GLN A 369 9.71 -22.66 -27.42
N THR A 370 9.58 -23.18 -26.21
CA THR A 370 10.71 -23.37 -25.29
C THR A 370 11.36 -24.74 -25.48
N PRO A 371 12.68 -24.88 -25.22
CA PRO A 371 13.35 -26.17 -25.33
C PRO A 371 12.88 -27.13 -24.21
N PRO A 372 13.01 -28.46 -24.41
CA PRO A 372 12.70 -29.44 -23.37
C PRO A 372 13.43 -29.16 -22.06
N GLY A 373 12.72 -29.24 -20.93
CA GLY A 373 13.30 -29.01 -19.60
C GLY A 373 13.46 -27.53 -19.20
N TRP A 374 13.12 -26.58 -20.07
CA TRP A 374 13.15 -25.15 -19.73
C TRP A 374 12.19 -24.82 -18.59
N PHE A 375 10.97 -25.32 -18.69
CA PHE A 375 10.01 -25.37 -17.60
C PHE A 375 10.22 -26.66 -16.78
N TYR A 376 10.40 -26.48 -15.48
CA TYR A 376 10.36 -27.56 -14.50
C TYR A 376 8.93 -27.70 -13.99
N ARG A 377 8.41 -28.94 -13.92
CA ARG A 377 7.15 -29.24 -13.24
C ARG A 377 7.18 -30.62 -12.62
N GLN A 378 6.82 -30.70 -11.34
CA GLN A 378 6.59 -31.95 -10.62
C GLN A 378 5.36 -31.78 -9.71
N GLY A 379 4.22 -32.33 -10.11
CA GLY A 379 2.96 -32.04 -9.43
C GLY A 379 2.60 -30.56 -9.55
N THR A 380 2.39 -29.88 -8.42
CA THR A 380 2.14 -28.42 -8.34
C THR A 380 3.43 -27.59 -8.34
N THR A 381 4.58 -28.19 -7.99
CA THR A 381 5.89 -27.54 -7.96
C THR A 381 6.36 -27.19 -9.37
N ASN A 382 6.89 -25.98 -9.56
CA ASN A 382 7.31 -25.44 -10.85
C ASN A 382 8.43 -24.39 -10.71
N ASN A 383 9.08 -23.99 -11.81
CA ASN A 383 10.11 -22.94 -11.85
C ASN A 383 9.63 -21.60 -12.43
N LEU A 384 8.32 -21.34 -12.49
CA LEU A 384 7.81 -20.12 -13.14
C LEU A 384 8.27 -18.84 -12.43
N GLY A 385 8.36 -18.85 -11.09
CA GLY A 385 8.90 -17.72 -10.33
C GLY A 385 10.35 -17.39 -10.68
N LYS A 386 11.19 -18.41 -10.85
CA LYS A 386 12.58 -18.26 -11.32
C LYS A 386 12.64 -17.66 -12.72
N ARG A 387 11.86 -18.20 -13.66
CA ARG A 387 11.79 -17.69 -15.05
C ARG A 387 11.28 -16.26 -15.13
N THR A 388 10.34 -15.90 -14.25
CA THR A 388 9.84 -14.53 -14.10
C THR A 388 10.94 -13.57 -13.66
N ILE A 389 11.74 -13.93 -12.67
CA ILE A 389 12.85 -13.07 -12.20
C ILE A 389 13.96 -12.94 -13.24
N GLU A 390 14.27 -14.00 -13.99
CA GLU A 390 15.27 -13.95 -15.06
C GLU A 390 14.86 -12.98 -16.18
N VAL A 391 13.65 -13.10 -16.73
CA VAL A 391 13.17 -12.19 -17.79
C VAL A 391 13.04 -10.76 -17.25
N ALA A 392 12.57 -10.59 -16.01
CA ALA A 392 12.43 -9.27 -15.41
C ALA A 392 13.77 -8.58 -15.15
N SER A 393 14.78 -9.32 -14.70
CA SER A 393 16.13 -8.78 -14.48
C SER A 393 16.78 -8.38 -15.81
N TYR A 394 16.60 -9.19 -16.86
CA TYR A 394 17.10 -8.85 -18.20
C TYR A 394 16.44 -7.60 -18.77
N LEU A 395 15.10 -7.53 -18.73
CA LEU A 395 14.35 -6.37 -19.19
C LEU A 395 14.65 -5.11 -18.36
N GLY A 396 14.90 -5.27 -17.06
CA GLY A 396 15.35 -4.21 -16.16
C GLY A 396 16.60 -3.49 -16.67
N GLN A 397 17.58 -4.24 -17.15
CA GLN A 397 18.81 -3.69 -17.76
C GLN A 397 18.54 -2.93 -19.07
N MET A 398 17.44 -3.24 -19.75
CA MET A 398 17.01 -2.60 -21.00
C MET A 398 16.03 -1.43 -20.75
N GLY A 399 15.86 -1.02 -19.49
CA GLY A 399 15.01 0.11 -19.11
C GLY A 399 13.51 -0.22 -19.09
N TRP A 400 13.15 -1.46 -18.76
CA TRP A 400 11.76 -1.92 -18.58
C TRP A 400 11.56 -2.40 -17.14
N MET A 401 10.54 -1.87 -16.46
CA MET A 401 10.23 -2.24 -15.09
C MET A 401 9.17 -3.33 -15.02
N LEU A 402 9.42 -4.35 -14.19
CA LEU A 402 8.37 -5.25 -13.73
C LEU A 402 7.32 -4.45 -12.95
N LEU A 403 6.07 -4.51 -13.40
CA LEU A 403 4.94 -3.81 -12.78
C LEU A 403 4.04 -4.78 -12.01
N LEU A 404 3.61 -5.86 -12.66
CA LEU A 404 2.66 -6.83 -12.11
C LEU A 404 3.04 -8.25 -12.50
N CYS A 405 2.68 -9.21 -11.66
CA CYS A 405 2.88 -10.63 -11.94
C CYS A 405 1.77 -11.45 -11.31
N ASN A 406 1.07 -12.28 -12.09
CA ASN A 406 -0.04 -13.09 -11.61
C ASN A 406 0.08 -14.53 -12.13
N GLY A 407 -0.12 -15.50 -11.25
CA GLY A 407 -0.11 -16.93 -11.58
C GLY A 407 -1.51 -17.47 -11.86
N GLY A 408 -1.60 -18.40 -12.79
CA GLY A 408 -2.83 -19.12 -13.14
C GLY A 408 -2.57 -20.62 -13.32
N ASN A 409 -3.66 -21.38 -13.40
CA ASN A 409 -3.60 -22.81 -13.68
C ASN A 409 -4.81 -23.31 -14.49
N ILE A 410 -4.62 -24.44 -15.17
CA ILE A 410 -5.60 -25.08 -16.04
C ILE A 410 -5.56 -26.59 -15.79
N HIS A 411 -6.71 -27.24 -15.74
CA HIS A 411 -6.79 -28.69 -15.56
C HIS A 411 -6.77 -29.43 -16.89
N ALA A 412 -5.91 -30.45 -17.00
CA ALA A 412 -5.81 -31.33 -18.17
C ALA A 412 -6.95 -32.38 -18.24
N GLY A 413 -8.22 -31.96 -18.23
CA GLY A 413 -9.38 -32.80 -18.54
C GLY A 413 -9.58 -34.08 -17.71
N ASN A 414 -10.61 -34.86 -18.06
CA ASN A 414 -11.00 -36.06 -17.33
C ASN A 414 -10.06 -37.22 -17.66
N ASN A 415 -9.03 -37.43 -16.85
CA ASN A 415 -8.37 -38.71 -16.50
C ASN A 415 -6.88 -38.56 -16.13
N ASN A 416 -6.31 -37.36 -16.16
CA ASN A 416 -4.95 -37.13 -15.68
C ASN A 416 -4.95 -36.09 -14.56
N SER A 417 -4.21 -36.37 -13.49
CA SER A 417 -3.91 -35.47 -12.37
C SER A 417 -3.02 -34.27 -12.76
N GLY A 418 -2.94 -33.93 -14.05
CA GLY A 418 -2.04 -32.91 -14.58
C GLY A 418 -2.61 -31.51 -14.48
N ILE A 419 -1.91 -30.64 -13.75
CA ILE A 419 -2.17 -29.20 -13.67
C ILE A 419 -1.17 -28.51 -14.60
N MET A 420 -1.67 -27.70 -15.52
CA MET A 420 -0.86 -26.82 -16.35
C MET A 420 -0.79 -25.47 -15.66
N ARG A 421 0.42 -24.90 -15.55
CA ARG A 421 0.68 -23.64 -14.87
C ARG A 421 0.98 -22.55 -15.90
N GLU A 422 0.53 -21.35 -15.59
CA GLU A 422 0.84 -20.16 -16.37
C GLU A 422 1.15 -18.97 -15.47
N GLN A 423 1.91 -18.01 -15.99
CA GLN A 423 2.26 -16.80 -15.28
C GLN A 423 2.26 -15.62 -16.24
N GLN A 424 1.45 -14.61 -15.95
CA GLN A 424 1.39 -13.38 -16.72
C GLN A 424 2.23 -12.31 -16.01
N VAL A 425 3.32 -11.90 -16.65
CA VAL A 425 4.28 -10.91 -16.17
C VAL A 425 4.14 -9.64 -17.00
N LYS A 426 3.84 -8.52 -16.37
CA LYS A 426 3.58 -7.24 -17.03
C LYS A 426 4.71 -6.27 -16.75
N PHE A 427 5.15 -5.60 -17.79
CA PHE A 427 6.22 -4.61 -17.75
C PHE A 427 5.71 -3.26 -18.23
N THR A 428 6.39 -2.22 -17.77
CA THR A 428 6.19 -0.86 -18.26
C THR A 428 7.54 -0.20 -18.52
N LYS A 429 7.58 0.76 -19.44
CA LYS A 429 8.80 1.51 -19.72
C LYS A 429 9.20 2.32 -18.48
N ALA A 430 10.50 2.30 -18.16
CA ALA A 430 11.03 3.02 -17.00
C ALA A 430 11.17 4.52 -17.27
N ARG A 431 10.86 5.36 -16.28
CA ARG A 431 11.07 6.81 -16.32
C ARG A 431 12.54 7.15 -16.04
N PRO A 432 12.98 8.39 -16.34
CA PRO A 432 14.35 8.82 -16.04
C PRO A 432 14.76 8.74 -14.57
N SER A 433 13.81 8.85 -13.63
CA SER A 433 14.05 8.73 -12.18
C SER A 433 13.96 7.30 -11.65
N ASP A 434 13.47 6.35 -12.46
CA ASP A 434 13.31 4.96 -12.04
C ASP A 434 14.65 4.21 -12.13
N ASN A 435 14.81 3.19 -11.27
CA ASN A 435 15.91 2.23 -11.36
C ASN A 435 15.39 0.84 -11.76
N PRO A 436 15.08 0.61 -13.05
CA PRO A 436 14.52 -0.66 -13.53
C PRO A 436 15.47 -1.85 -13.36
N ALA A 437 16.78 -1.60 -13.30
CA ALA A 437 17.81 -2.62 -13.14
C ALA A 437 18.09 -3.00 -11.67
N ALA A 438 17.38 -2.38 -10.72
CA ALA A 438 17.51 -2.70 -9.31
C ALA A 438 17.21 -4.20 -9.05
N PRO A 439 17.96 -4.87 -8.17
CA PRO A 439 17.75 -6.27 -7.85
C PRO A 439 16.31 -6.58 -7.45
N LEU A 440 15.80 -7.71 -7.95
CA LEU A 440 14.48 -8.23 -7.61
C LEU A 440 14.62 -9.47 -6.72
N LEU A 441 13.70 -9.63 -5.79
CA LEU A 441 13.55 -10.83 -4.96
C LEU A 441 12.09 -11.28 -5.00
N MET A 442 11.85 -12.50 -5.47
CA MET A 442 10.54 -13.14 -5.40
C MET A 442 10.51 -14.12 -4.23
N ILE A 443 9.46 -14.03 -3.41
CA ILE A 443 9.18 -14.96 -2.31
C ILE A 443 7.78 -15.53 -2.55
N GLU A 444 7.67 -16.86 -2.66
CA GLU A 444 6.41 -17.56 -2.88
C GLU A 444 6.08 -18.44 -1.68
N LEU A 445 4.96 -18.16 -1.02
CA LEU A 445 4.41 -19.00 0.05
C LEU A 445 3.48 -20.01 -0.61
N ARG A 446 3.57 -21.30 -0.25
CA ARG A 446 2.75 -22.36 -0.86
C ARG A 446 2.29 -23.40 0.15
N THR A 447 1.09 -23.93 -0.05
CA THR A 447 0.64 -25.19 0.55
C THR A 447 0.35 -26.21 -0.54
N ILE A 448 0.92 -27.40 -0.38
CA ILE A 448 0.75 -28.52 -1.28
C ILE A 448 -0.14 -29.56 -0.59
N PRO A 449 -1.32 -29.87 -1.13
CA PRO A 449 -2.15 -30.96 -0.63
C PRO A 449 -1.38 -32.29 -0.69
N THR A 450 -1.33 -33.03 0.42
CA THR A 450 -0.66 -34.33 0.53
C THR A 450 -1.62 -35.51 0.66
N SER A 451 -2.90 -35.25 0.93
CA SER A 451 -3.92 -36.29 1.00
C SER A 451 -5.31 -35.79 0.62
N MET A 452 -6.21 -36.73 0.32
CA MET A 452 -7.64 -36.47 0.10
C MET A 452 -8.40 -36.02 1.36
N HIS A 453 -7.76 -36.05 2.53
CA HIS A 453 -8.34 -35.69 3.82
C HIS A 453 -8.03 -34.23 4.23
N GLY A 454 -7.45 -33.42 3.34
CA GLY A 454 -7.13 -32.02 3.65
C GLY A 454 -5.86 -31.88 4.49
N HIS A 455 -4.88 -32.77 4.28
CA HIS A 455 -3.53 -32.57 4.83
C HIS A 455 -2.67 -31.81 3.82
N TYR A 456 -1.78 -30.94 4.31
CA TYR A 456 -0.96 -30.06 3.49
C TYR A 456 0.49 -30.05 3.99
N SER A 457 1.42 -29.79 3.07
CA SER A 457 2.79 -29.39 3.39
C SER A 457 3.02 -27.94 2.98
N GLY A 458 3.60 -27.14 3.88
CA GLY A 458 3.93 -25.75 3.62
C GLY A 458 5.35 -25.59 3.09
N PHE A 459 5.53 -24.71 2.10
CA PHE A 459 6.82 -24.38 1.53
C PHE A 459 6.93 -22.88 1.25
N ILE A 460 8.16 -22.36 1.29
CA ILE A 460 8.50 -21.02 0.83
C ILE A 460 9.63 -21.13 -0.18
N GLU A 461 9.41 -20.61 -1.38
CA GLU A 461 10.39 -20.56 -2.47
C GLU A 461 10.91 -19.13 -2.62
N ILE A 462 12.23 -18.97 -2.75
CA ILE A 462 12.88 -17.68 -2.95
C ILE A 462 13.68 -17.71 -4.25
N ASN A 463 13.52 -16.67 -5.07
CA ASN A 463 14.23 -16.49 -6.34
C ASN A 463 14.78 -15.06 -6.44
N GLY A 464 16.00 -14.91 -6.95
CA GLY A 464 16.66 -13.61 -7.13
C GLY A 464 17.98 -13.48 -6.38
N GLN A 465 18.70 -12.39 -6.63
CA GLN A 465 20.06 -12.20 -6.10
C GLN A 465 20.05 -12.00 -4.58
N ASN A 466 21.02 -12.57 -3.87
CA ASN A 466 21.27 -12.29 -2.46
C ASN A 466 21.92 -10.91 -2.27
N THR A 467 21.17 -9.87 -2.58
CA THR A 467 21.55 -8.47 -2.34
C THR A 467 21.47 -8.19 -0.85
N ASN A 468 22.35 -7.33 -0.32
CA ASN A 468 22.40 -6.89 1.09
C ASN A 468 22.24 -7.98 2.18
N GLY A 469 22.62 -9.23 1.89
CA GLY A 469 22.46 -10.35 2.81
C GLY A 469 21.00 -10.74 3.09
N VAL A 470 20.06 -10.36 2.21
CA VAL A 470 18.60 -10.57 2.41
C VAL A 470 18.25 -12.02 2.71
N TYR A 471 18.96 -13.00 2.14
CA TYR A 471 18.68 -14.42 2.37
C TYR A 471 18.83 -14.78 3.85
N GLN A 472 19.92 -14.36 4.50
CA GLN A 472 20.16 -14.67 5.91
C GLN A 472 19.11 -14.02 6.81
N GLN A 473 18.75 -12.77 6.52
CA GLN A 473 17.79 -12.01 7.31
C GLN A 473 16.37 -12.57 7.18
N VAL A 474 15.96 -12.93 5.97
CA VAL A 474 14.66 -13.57 5.70
C VAL A 474 14.59 -14.97 6.33
N ILE A 475 15.65 -15.78 6.24
CA ILE A 475 15.72 -17.09 6.90
C ILE A 475 15.52 -16.93 8.41
N GLN A 476 16.26 -16.02 9.05
CA GLN A 476 16.15 -15.78 10.50
C GLN A 476 14.74 -15.34 10.89
N TYR A 477 14.14 -14.42 10.14
CA TYR A 477 12.76 -13.99 10.36
C TYR A 477 11.77 -15.15 10.23
N MET A 478 11.85 -15.94 9.15
CA MET A 478 10.92 -17.05 8.88
C MET A 478 11.10 -18.22 9.86
N GLN A 479 12.31 -18.47 10.35
CA GLN A 479 12.56 -19.43 11.43
C GLN A 479 11.82 -19.04 12.70
N GLN A 480 11.89 -17.77 13.08
CA GLN A 480 11.27 -17.25 14.31
C GLN A 480 9.75 -17.13 14.19
N THR A 481 9.24 -16.62 13.08
CA THR A 481 7.81 -16.27 12.93
C THR A 481 6.98 -17.35 12.26
N MET A 482 7.57 -18.13 11.35
CA MET A 482 6.86 -19.07 10.48
C MET A 482 7.29 -20.53 10.69
N LEU A 483 8.13 -20.79 11.71
CA LEU A 483 8.65 -22.14 12.03
C LEU A 483 9.32 -22.81 10.83
N CYS A 484 10.02 -22.03 10.02
CA CYS A 484 10.62 -22.52 8.79
C CYS A 484 11.92 -23.28 9.03
N THR A 485 12.21 -24.28 8.20
CA THR A 485 13.50 -24.97 8.12
C THR A 485 14.07 -24.83 6.71
N PRO A 486 15.28 -24.27 6.53
CA PRO A 486 15.88 -24.13 5.21
C PRO A 486 16.28 -25.50 4.63
N LEU A 487 15.89 -25.76 3.38
CA LEU A 487 16.23 -26.97 2.62
C LEU A 487 17.31 -26.72 1.55
N GLY A 488 17.70 -25.45 1.35
CA GLY A 488 18.73 -25.06 0.38
C GLY A 488 18.21 -24.88 -1.05
N PRO A 489 19.11 -24.67 -2.03
CA PRO A 489 18.75 -24.45 -3.43
C PRO A 489 18.14 -25.70 -4.07
N GLN A 490 17.25 -25.51 -5.03
CA GLN A 490 16.59 -26.57 -5.80
C GLN A 490 16.73 -26.31 -7.32
N PRO A 491 16.49 -27.32 -8.19
CA PRO A 491 16.50 -27.09 -9.64
C PRO A 491 15.48 -26.04 -10.13
N TYR A 492 14.44 -25.77 -9.34
CA TYR A 492 13.32 -24.88 -9.69
C TYR A 492 13.27 -23.57 -8.90
N CYS A 493 14.05 -23.43 -7.82
CA CYS A 493 14.16 -22.19 -7.05
C CYS A 493 15.55 -21.99 -6.42
N ASP A 494 15.93 -20.75 -6.15
CA ASP A 494 17.27 -20.42 -5.63
C ASP A 494 17.43 -20.78 -4.14
N LEU A 495 16.34 -20.78 -3.37
CA LEU A 495 16.29 -21.27 -2.00
C LEU A 495 14.88 -21.78 -1.66
N LEU A 496 14.82 -22.97 -1.05
CA LEU A 496 13.59 -23.57 -0.52
C LEU A 496 13.63 -23.60 1.02
N LEU A 497 12.49 -23.29 1.64
CA LEU A 497 12.25 -23.52 3.07
C LEU A 497 10.98 -24.37 3.24
N GLN A 498 11.01 -25.31 4.18
CA GLN A 498 9.81 -26.00 4.66
C GLN A 498 9.15 -25.14 5.74
N CYS A 499 7.85 -24.89 5.62
CA CYS A 499 7.06 -24.05 6.53
C CYS A 499 6.03 -24.89 7.27
N ASN A 500 6.01 -24.77 8.60
CA ASN A 500 5.14 -25.57 9.47
C ASN A 500 4.06 -24.74 10.19
N CYS A 501 3.90 -23.45 9.86
CA CYS A 501 2.89 -22.59 10.49
C CYS A 501 1.61 -22.41 9.68
N PHE A 502 1.58 -22.78 8.39
CA PHE A 502 0.42 -22.53 7.54
C PHE A 502 -0.78 -23.40 7.93
N ARG A 503 -1.94 -22.76 8.04
CA ARG A 503 -3.21 -23.39 8.39
C ARG A 503 -4.28 -22.95 7.40
N LEU A 504 -5.04 -23.94 6.94
CA LEU A 504 -6.14 -23.81 6.00
C LEU A 504 -7.36 -24.44 6.66
N ARG A 505 -8.46 -23.71 6.67
CA ARG A 505 -9.77 -24.26 7.01
C ARG A 505 -10.50 -24.64 5.76
N GLU A 506 -11.25 -25.71 5.85
CA GLU A 506 -12.14 -26.09 4.77
C GLU A 506 -13.39 -25.23 4.82
N ALA A 507 -13.80 -24.70 3.66
CA ALA A 507 -15.12 -24.13 3.52
C ALA A 507 -16.12 -25.29 3.51
N SER A 508 -16.98 -25.37 4.51
CA SER A 508 -18.08 -26.33 4.47
C SER A 508 -19.09 -25.87 3.41
N THR A 509 -19.18 -26.60 2.31
CA THR A 509 -20.13 -26.31 1.24
C THR A 509 -20.78 -27.59 0.74
N THR A 510 -22.07 -27.53 0.41
CA THR A 510 -22.83 -28.65 -0.15
C THR A 510 -22.72 -28.76 -1.68
N TRP A 511 -21.99 -27.85 -2.33
CA TRP A 511 -22.11 -27.56 -3.78
C TRP A 511 -20.89 -27.91 -4.64
N HIS A 512 -19.94 -28.72 -4.15
CA HIS A 512 -18.82 -29.14 -4.99
C HIS A 512 -19.19 -30.34 -5.87
N THR A 513 -19.34 -30.13 -7.18
CA THR A 513 -19.75 -31.15 -8.15
C THR A 513 -18.73 -32.28 -8.36
N ARG A 514 -17.53 -32.21 -7.74
CA ARG A 514 -16.50 -33.27 -7.76
C ARG A 514 -16.12 -33.86 -6.38
N ASN A 515 -16.96 -33.75 -5.34
CA ASN A 515 -16.55 -34.09 -3.95
C ASN A 515 -15.22 -33.40 -3.59
N GLY A 516 -15.23 -32.08 -3.37
CA GLY A 516 -13.99 -31.29 -3.20
C GLY A 516 -13.92 -30.56 -1.86
N ARG A 517 -12.70 -30.44 -1.34
CA ARG A 517 -12.36 -29.65 -0.14
C ARG A 517 -11.85 -28.28 -0.58
N LEU A 518 -12.71 -27.28 -0.45
CA LEU A 518 -12.41 -25.89 -0.79
C LEU A 518 -11.71 -25.18 0.36
N ASN A 519 -10.92 -24.17 0.01
CA ASN A 519 -10.34 -23.28 1.00
C ASN A 519 -11.40 -22.32 1.54
N GLY A 520 -11.68 -22.44 2.84
CA GLY A 520 -12.30 -21.40 3.65
C GLY A 520 -11.23 -20.44 4.13
N GLU A 521 -11.14 -20.27 5.45
CA GLU A 521 -10.24 -19.31 6.08
C GLU A 521 -8.77 -19.77 6.07
N SER A 522 -7.82 -18.83 6.04
CA SER A 522 -6.40 -19.19 6.13
C SER A 522 -5.58 -18.19 6.93
N ASN A 523 -4.38 -18.59 7.34
CA ASN A 523 -3.41 -17.68 7.96
C ASN A 523 -2.36 -17.13 6.98
N PHE A 524 -2.52 -17.37 5.67
CA PHE A 524 -1.62 -16.86 4.65
C PHE A 524 -1.53 -15.33 4.70
N GLY A 525 -2.68 -14.65 4.72
CA GLY A 525 -2.74 -13.19 4.76
C GLY A 525 -1.98 -12.61 5.96
N ARG A 526 -2.12 -13.21 7.15
CA ARG A 526 -1.45 -12.76 8.39
C ARG A 526 0.06 -12.73 8.20
N TYR A 527 0.65 -13.86 7.81
CA TYR A 527 2.10 -13.97 7.62
C TYR A 527 2.60 -13.18 6.42
N THR A 528 1.80 -13.12 5.35
CA THR A 528 2.12 -12.33 4.15
C THR A 528 2.28 -10.85 4.51
N MET A 529 1.33 -10.27 5.23
CA MET A 529 1.40 -8.84 5.59
C MET A 529 2.57 -8.54 6.53
N ARG A 530 2.85 -9.39 7.54
CA ARG A 530 4.01 -9.17 8.43
C ARG A 530 5.35 -9.36 7.73
N LEU A 531 5.43 -10.27 6.74
CA LEU A 531 6.60 -10.39 5.89
C LEU A 531 6.80 -9.14 5.05
N CYS A 532 5.73 -8.58 4.47
CA CYS A 532 5.81 -7.29 3.75
C CYS A 532 6.31 -6.16 4.67
N ASP A 533 5.76 -6.04 5.88
CA ASP A 533 6.19 -5.03 6.86
C ASP A 533 7.66 -5.21 7.25
N PHE A 534 8.11 -6.45 7.48
CA PHE A 534 9.51 -6.77 7.78
C PHE A 534 10.45 -6.38 6.64
N MET A 535 10.10 -6.75 5.40
CA MET A 535 10.91 -6.45 4.22
C MET A 535 11.03 -4.94 3.99
N VAL A 536 9.94 -4.19 4.19
CA VAL A 536 9.90 -2.74 3.94
C VAL A 536 10.57 -1.95 5.07
N ASP A 537 10.32 -2.29 6.34
CA ASP A 537 10.79 -1.47 7.47
C ASP A 537 12.08 -1.97 8.11
N HIS A 538 12.21 -3.29 8.32
CA HIS A 538 13.29 -3.83 9.13
C HIS A 538 14.56 -4.03 8.31
N LEU A 539 14.42 -4.50 7.07
CA LEU A 539 15.53 -4.48 6.11
C LEU A 539 15.75 -3.07 5.55
N GLY A 540 14.71 -2.23 5.56
CA GLY A 540 14.74 -0.82 5.18
C GLY A 540 14.94 -0.53 3.69
N GLU A 541 15.35 -1.52 2.88
CA GLU A 541 15.82 -1.35 1.49
C GLU A 541 15.02 -2.14 0.45
N TRP A 542 13.80 -2.59 0.74
CA TRP A 542 13.01 -3.38 -0.21
C TRP A 542 11.59 -2.84 -0.35
N ASP A 543 11.14 -2.64 -1.59
CA ASP A 543 9.77 -2.23 -1.88
C ASP A 543 8.93 -3.40 -2.38
N LEU A 544 7.74 -3.56 -1.81
CA LEU A 544 6.73 -4.46 -2.34
C LEU A 544 6.20 -3.95 -3.69
N ILE A 545 6.39 -4.77 -4.73
CA ILE A 545 5.87 -4.57 -6.10
C ILE A 545 4.60 -5.41 -6.30
N VAL A 546 4.71 -6.72 -6.07
CA VAL A 546 3.66 -7.71 -6.35
C VAL A 546 3.30 -8.44 -5.07
N CYS A 547 2.02 -8.73 -4.87
CA CYS A 547 1.48 -9.52 -3.76
C CYS A 547 0.20 -10.26 -4.20
N ASN A 548 0.33 -11.24 -5.09
CA ASN A 548 -0.82 -11.91 -5.71
C ASN A 548 -1.09 -13.28 -5.09
N GLY A 549 -2.36 -13.55 -4.78
CA GLY A 549 -2.82 -14.85 -4.32
C GLY A 549 -3.21 -15.74 -5.50
N ASN A 550 -3.12 -17.05 -5.30
CA ASN A 550 -3.68 -18.05 -6.21
C ASN A 550 -4.12 -19.30 -5.44
N SER A 551 -5.01 -20.07 -6.06
CA SER A 551 -5.49 -21.36 -5.55
C SER A 551 -5.17 -22.46 -6.54
N VAL A 552 -4.73 -23.62 -6.04
CA VAL A 552 -4.23 -24.71 -6.87
C VAL A 552 -4.79 -26.04 -6.41
N ASP A 553 -5.55 -26.69 -7.27
CA ASP A 553 -6.26 -27.92 -6.95
C ASP A 553 -5.45 -29.18 -7.24
N THR A 554 -5.29 -30.05 -6.24
CA THR A 554 -4.75 -31.41 -6.41
C THR A 554 -5.86 -32.44 -6.42
N ILE A 555 -5.89 -33.31 -7.43
CA ILE A 555 -6.91 -34.34 -7.59
C ILE A 555 -6.40 -35.68 -7.06
N PHE A 556 -7.06 -36.23 -6.04
CA PHE A 556 -6.79 -37.55 -5.48
C PHE A 556 -7.80 -38.57 -5.98
N ARG A 557 -7.34 -39.77 -6.37
CA ARG A 557 -8.21 -40.91 -6.71
C ARG A 557 -8.40 -41.81 -5.49
N TYR A 558 -9.64 -42.20 -5.22
CA TYR A 558 -9.97 -43.12 -4.11
C TYR A 558 -10.92 -44.26 -4.51
N GLY A 559 -11.34 -44.29 -5.78
CA GLY A 559 -12.11 -45.38 -6.37
C GLY A 559 -11.89 -45.41 -7.88
N LYS A 560 -12.48 -46.41 -8.55
CA LYS A 560 -12.36 -46.59 -10.01
C LYS A 560 -12.87 -45.37 -10.79
N ASP A 561 -13.97 -44.78 -10.31
CA ASP A 561 -14.66 -43.65 -10.94
C ASP A 561 -14.82 -42.47 -9.97
N SER A 562 -14.02 -42.42 -8.88
CA SER A 562 -14.17 -41.44 -7.81
C SER A 562 -12.88 -40.67 -7.53
N THR A 563 -12.99 -39.34 -7.56
CA THR A 563 -11.92 -38.40 -7.30
C THR A 563 -12.32 -37.38 -6.25
N MET A 564 -11.35 -36.85 -5.51
CA MET A 564 -11.49 -35.74 -4.57
C MET A 564 -10.56 -34.60 -5.01
N SER A 565 -11.09 -33.40 -5.19
CA SER A 565 -10.25 -32.20 -5.38
C SER A 565 -9.91 -31.60 -4.01
N VAL A 566 -8.65 -31.24 -3.77
CA VAL A 566 -8.22 -30.55 -2.55
C VAL A 566 -7.43 -29.32 -2.97
N THR A 567 -7.88 -28.14 -2.53
CA THR A 567 -7.31 -26.85 -2.93
C THR A 567 -6.13 -26.46 -2.03
N GLY A 568 -4.96 -26.22 -2.60
CA GLY A 568 -3.83 -25.54 -1.95
C GLY A 568 -3.85 -24.03 -2.19
N ARG A 569 -3.05 -23.28 -1.42
CA ARG A 569 -2.87 -21.83 -1.52
C ARG A 569 -1.47 -21.49 -2.00
N GLU A 570 -1.36 -20.42 -2.77
CA GLU A 570 -0.09 -19.80 -3.11
C GLU A 570 -0.19 -18.28 -2.94
N GLN A 571 0.91 -17.66 -2.52
CA GLN A 571 1.04 -16.21 -2.44
C GLN A 571 2.38 -15.81 -3.03
N GLN A 572 2.37 -15.02 -4.11
CA GLN A 572 3.56 -14.51 -4.79
C GLN A 572 3.86 -13.08 -4.36
N LEU A 573 5.03 -12.88 -3.77
CA LEU A 573 5.55 -11.58 -3.38
C LEU A 573 6.77 -11.25 -4.25
N ILE A 574 6.83 -10.05 -4.80
CA ILE A 574 8.05 -9.56 -5.47
C ILE A 574 8.45 -8.23 -4.88
N PHE A 575 9.72 -8.15 -4.47
CA PHE A 575 10.34 -6.97 -3.91
C PHE A 575 11.41 -6.42 -4.85
N ARG A 576 11.53 -5.08 -4.92
CA ARG A 576 12.64 -4.38 -5.59
C ARG A 576 13.57 -3.80 -4.54
N HIS A 577 14.87 -3.99 -4.71
CA HIS A 577 15.86 -3.37 -3.84
C HIS A 577 15.91 -1.86 -4.09
N ARG A 578 15.99 -1.08 -3.02
CA ARG A 578 16.18 0.37 -3.03
C ARG A 578 17.37 0.71 -2.12
N PRO A 579 18.55 0.96 -2.69
CA PRO A 579 19.72 1.36 -1.91
C PRO A 579 19.45 2.63 -1.08
N GLY A 580 19.82 2.62 0.20
CA GLY A 580 19.60 3.76 1.11
C GLY A 580 18.19 3.84 1.71
N GLY A 581 17.32 2.89 1.34
CA GLY A 581 16.01 2.70 1.94
C GLY A 581 15.01 3.82 1.70
N ARG A 582 13.96 3.86 2.53
CA ARG A 582 12.95 4.93 2.52
C ARG A 582 13.03 5.72 3.81
N ASN A 583 13.02 7.05 3.70
CA ASN A 583 12.57 7.91 4.79
C ASN A 583 11.07 7.68 4.93
N VAL A 584 10.67 6.59 5.58
CA VAL A 584 9.26 6.35 5.84
C VAL A 584 8.85 7.26 6.99
N PHE A 585 8.12 8.32 6.63
CA PHE A 585 7.27 9.00 7.58
C PHE A 585 5.87 8.40 7.46
N MET A 586 5.51 7.57 8.44
CA MET A 586 4.10 7.55 8.84
C MET A 586 3.85 8.91 9.48
N ALA A 587 2.76 9.61 9.12
CA ALA A 587 2.18 10.51 10.10
C ALA A 587 2.12 9.69 11.39
N GLN A 588 2.80 10.14 12.45
CA GLN A 588 2.85 9.38 13.71
C GLN A 588 1.46 8.81 13.98
N ASP A 589 1.39 7.60 14.52
CA ASP A 589 0.14 7.00 15.00
C ASP A 589 -0.34 7.87 16.18
N VAL A 590 -0.78 9.09 15.88
CA VAL A 590 -1.35 10.01 16.82
C VAL A 590 -2.75 9.45 16.94
N ASN A 591 -2.91 8.54 17.88
CA ASN A 591 -4.23 8.15 18.34
C ASN A 591 -4.82 9.40 19.00
N VAL A 592 -5.38 10.30 18.17
CA VAL A 592 -5.88 11.59 18.62
C VAL A 592 -7.07 11.30 19.50
N ALA A 593 -6.97 11.70 20.77
CA ALA A 593 -8.05 11.49 21.72
C ALA A 593 -9.32 12.22 21.26
N LYS A 594 -10.45 11.54 21.38
CA LYS A 594 -11.78 12.14 21.15
C LYS A 594 -12.03 13.21 22.19
N LEU A 595 -12.66 14.32 21.80
CA LEU A 595 -13.04 15.37 22.74
C LEU A 595 -14.20 14.92 23.66
N GLY A 596 -15.06 14.02 23.18
CA GLY A 596 -16.18 13.47 23.94
C GLY A 596 -17.37 14.42 24.13
N ARG A 597 -17.24 15.66 23.64
CA ARG A 597 -18.28 16.69 23.53
C ARG A 597 -18.09 17.51 22.26
N ALA A 598 -19.11 18.27 21.86
CA ALA A 598 -18.96 19.26 20.81
C ALA A 598 -17.85 20.28 21.18
N PRO A 599 -16.95 20.63 20.25
CA PRO A 599 -15.97 21.70 20.47
C PRO A 599 -16.67 23.07 20.51
N LEU A 600 -15.96 24.11 20.92
CA LEU A 600 -16.51 25.47 21.00
C LEU A 600 -16.73 26.06 19.61
N LEU A 601 -18.01 26.26 19.25
CA LEU A 601 -18.44 26.87 17.98
C LEU A 601 -17.73 26.24 16.75
N PRO A 602 -17.91 24.92 16.50
CA PRO A 602 -17.28 24.27 15.36
C PRO A 602 -17.75 24.90 14.05
N PRO A 603 -16.91 24.90 13.01
CA PRO A 603 -17.35 25.30 11.69
C PRO A 603 -18.48 24.41 11.18
N ASN A 604 -19.50 25.02 10.57
CA ASN A 604 -20.68 24.28 10.09
C ASN A 604 -20.38 23.31 8.94
N TYR A 605 -19.29 23.56 8.19
CA TYR A 605 -18.85 22.74 7.06
C TYR A 605 -18.07 21.48 7.47
N TRP A 606 -17.86 21.25 8.76
CA TRP A 606 -17.26 20.02 9.27
C TRP A 606 -18.23 18.84 9.19
N LYS A 607 -17.70 17.62 9.15
CA LYS A 607 -18.49 16.40 9.34
C LYS A 607 -19.16 16.39 10.71
N GLU A 608 -20.30 15.72 10.80
CA GLU A 608 -21.06 15.63 12.04
C GLU A 608 -20.27 14.92 13.16
N SER A 609 -19.43 13.93 12.82
CA SER A 609 -18.54 13.26 13.77
C SER A 609 -17.57 14.24 14.43
N SER A 610 -16.94 15.11 13.64
CA SER A 610 -16.04 16.17 14.12
C SER A 610 -16.80 17.21 14.95
N ARG A 611 -17.97 17.66 14.49
CA ARG A 611 -18.81 18.65 15.20
C ARG A 611 -19.33 18.16 16.55
N THR A 612 -19.53 16.86 16.71
CA THR A 612 -19.94 16.25 17.98
C THR A 612 -18.77 15.89 18.89
N GLY A 613 -17.53 15.96 18.38
CA GLY A 613 -16.33 15.51 19.09
C GLY A 613 -16.28 14.00 19.34
N SER A 614 -17.01 13.22 18.55
CA SER A 614 -17.06 11.75 18.64
C SER A 614 -15.85 11.07 17.98
N VAL A 615 -15.02 11.86 17.29
CA VAL A 615 -13.72 11.49 16.70
C VAL A 615 -12.63 12.45 17.22
N GLY A 616 -11.37 12.01 17.20
CA GLY A 616 -10.23 12.85 17.59
C GLY A 616 -9.81 13.83 16.51
N GLN A 617 -9.78 13.38 15.26
CA GLN A 617 -9.47 14.15 14.07
C GLN A 617 -10.04 13.46 12.83
N GLU A 618 -10.53 14.24 11.87
CA GLU A 618 -10.76 13.81 10.49
C GLU A 618 -9.84 14.62 9.57
N ILE A 619 -9.17 13.96 8.63
CA ILE A 619 -8.49 14.62 7.51
C ILE A 619 -9.33 14.31 6.27
N VAL A 620 -9.85 15.35 5.63
CA VAL A 620 -10.75 15.23 4.48
C VAL A 620 -10.15 15.94 3.27
N PRO A 621 -10.41 15.51 2.02
CA PRO A 621 -10.04 16.30 0.86
C PRO A 621 -10.71 17.68 0.92
N ALA A 622 -9.98 18.70 0.51
CA ALA A 622 -10.57 20.01 0.28
C ALA A 622 -11.57 19.92 -0.89
N THR A 623 -12.67 20.67 -0.82
CA THR A 623 -13.63 20.74 -1.94
C THR A 623 -13.01 21.44 -3.15
N ALA A 624 -13.62 21.30 -4.33
CA ALA A 624 -13.14 21.99 -5.54
C ALA A 624 -13.09 23.51 -5.35
N GLU A 625 -14.07 24.09 -4.63
CA GLU A 625 -14.08 25.50 -4.28
C GLU A 625 -12.93 25.86 -3.34
N GLU A 626 -12.68 25.05 -2.30
CA GLU A 626 -11.56 25.27 -1.37
C GLU A 626 -10.20 25.20 -2.10
N VAL A 627 -10.02 24.24 -3.01
CA VAL A 627 -8.82 24.15 -3.86
C VAL A 627 -8.67 25.41 -4.71
N SER A 628 -9.76 25.91 -5.30
CA SER A 628 -9.76 27.17 -6.06
C SER A 628 -9.38 28.37 -5.19
N TRP A 629 -9.88 28.47 -3.96
CA TRP A 629 -9.54 29.54 -3.03
C TRP A 629 -8.07 29.49 -2.61
N ILE A 630 -7.54 28.29 -2.38
CA ILE A 630 -6.12 28.08 -2.09
C ILE A 630 -5.27 28.53 -3.27
N GLN A 631 -5.65 28.18 -4.51
CA GLN A 631 -4.96 28.66 -5.72
C GLN A 631 -5.01 30.19 -5.83
N GLU A 632 -6.17 30.79 -5.59
CA GLU A 632 -6.37 32.24 -5.64
C GLU A 632 -5.47 32.97 -4.64
N VAL A 633 -5.41 32.51 -3.38
CA VAL A 633 -4.55 33.14 -2.36
C VAL A 633 -3.06 32.90 -2.63
N LEU A 634 -2.67 31.76 -3.21
CA LEU A 634 -1.28 31.53 -3.63
C LEU A 634 -0.85 32.49 -4.73
N ASP A 635 -1.68 32.65 -5.78
CA ASP A 635 -1.42 33.55 -6.90
C ASP A 635 -1.46 35.02 -6.47
N GLY A 636 -2.49 35.42 -5.71
CA GLY A 636 -2.70 36.80 -5.27
C GLY A 636 -1.68 37.32 -4.26
N THR A 637 -0.91 36.43 -3.62
CA THR A 637 0.14 36.79 -2.66
C THR A 637 1.55 36.44 -3.12
N TYR A 638 1.68 35.92 -4.35
CA TYR A 638 2.96 35.60 -4.94
C TYR A 638 3.75 36.88 -5.26
N LYS A 639 5.02 36.89 -4.88
CA LYS A 639 5.96 37.98 -5.18
C LYS A 639 7.27 37.36 -5.60
N LYS A 640 7.70 37.61 -6.85
CA LYS A 640 8.93 37.07 -7.44
C LYS A 640 10.19 37.69 -6.82
N LYS A 641 10.46 37.32 -5.57
CA LYS A 641 11.64 37.68 -4.78
C LYS A 641 12.08 36.47 -3.97
N SER A 642 13.33 36.46 -3.54
CA SER A 642 13.82 35.52 -2.55
C SER A 642 14.67 36.20 -1.50
N THR A 643 14.83 35.54 -0.37
CA THR A 643 15.71 35.90 0.73
C THR A 643 16.91 34.95 0.77
N ARG A 644 17.76 35.11 1.79
CA ARG A 644 18.88 34.20 2.08
C ARG A 644 18.44 32.80 2.51
N ASP A 645 17.17 32.62 2.87
CA ASP A 645 16.66 31.35 3.40
C ASP A 645 16.43 30.31 2.29
N ARG A 646 16.34 30.73 1.02
CA ARG A 646 16.20 29.84 -0.13
C ARG A 646 17.52 29.13 -0.43
N SER A 647 17.48 27.80 -0.58
CA SER A 647 18.63 26.93 -0.88
C SER A 647 19.17 26.99 -2.33
N GLY A 648 18.96 28.13 -3.02
CA GLY A 648 19.35 28.37 -4.42
C GLY A 648 18.37 27.82 -5.48
N GLY A 649 18.69 28.00 -6.77
CA GLY A 649 17.84 27.60 -7.90
C GLY A 649 16.90 28.71 -8.41
N PRO A 650 16.31 28.56 -9.63
CA PRO A 650 15.43 29.57 -10.19
C PRO A 650 14.16 29.77 -9.35
N LEU A 651 13.62 30.99 -9.38
CA LEU A 651 12.30 31.28 -8.81
C LEU A 651 11.24 30.77 -9.78
N ALA A 652 10.33 29.94 -9.28
CA ALA A 652 9.14 29.54 -10.02
C ALA A 652 8.34 30.78 -10.44
N ASP A 653 7.70 30.77 -11.59
CA ASP A 653 6.81 31.84 -12.05
C ASP A 653 5.43 31.77 -11.40
N ARG A 654 5.00 30.57 -11.02
CA ARG A 654 3.71 30.31 -10.39
C ARG A 654 3.75 29.03 -9.55
N PHE A 655 2.85 28.93 -8.58
CA PHE A 655 2.59 27.69 -7.84
C PHE A 655 1.22 27.17 -8.24
N VAL A 656 1.18 25.93 -8.72
CA VAL A 656 -0.08 25.29 -9.17
C VAL A 656 -0.48 24.24 -8.15
N VAL A 657 -1.57 24.48 -7.45
CA VAL A 657 -2.17 23.52 -6.51
C VAL A 657 -2.59 22.30 -7.30
N VAL A 658 -2.09 21.14 -6.88
CA VAL A 658 -2.48 19.85 -7.45
C VAL A 658 -3.53 19.18 -6.57
N SER A 659 -3.45 19.39 -5.25
CA SER A 659 -4.45 18.90 -4.30
C SER A 659 -4.34 19.61 -2.95
N ALA A 660 -5.37 19.49 -2.12
CA ALA A 660 -5.34 19.98 -0.74
C ALA A 660 -6.16 19.08 0.18
N LEU A 661 -5.78 19.06 1.46
CA LEU A 661 -6.51 18.39 2.53
C LEU A 661 -6.90 19.41 3.60
N ARG A 662 -8.04 19.18 4.23
CA ARG A 662 -8.55 19.94 5.38
C ARG A 662 -8.51 19.08 6.64
N SER A 663 -8.00 19.65 7.72
CA SER A 663 -8.05 19.05 9.06
C SER A 663 -9.31 19.50 9.78
N GLU A 664 -10.10 18.54 10.26
CA GLU A 664 -11.20 18.76 11.20
C GLU A 664 -10.81 18.13 12.52
N HIS A 665 -10.16 18.93 13.35
CA HIS A 665 -9.58 18.51 14.62
C HIS A 665 -10.30 19.18 15.80
N PRO A 666 -11.28 18.50 16.44
CA PRO A 666 -12.04 19.04 17.57
C PRO A 666 -11.16 19.55 18.71
N GLY A 667 -10.18 18.77 19.16
CA GLY A 667 -9.29 19.17 20.27
C GLY A 667 -8.45 20.42 20.01
N LEU A 668 -7.84 20.55 18.83
CA LEU A 668 -7.07 21.74 18.45
C LEU A 668 -7.98 22.96 18.23
N TRP A 669 -9.15 22.76 17.62
CA TRP A 669 -10.11 23.83 17.43
C TRP A 669 -10.63 24.40 18.75
N ASP A 670 -10.87 23.53 19.73
CA ASP A 670 -11.34 23.94 21.06
C ASP A 670 -10.34 24.91 21.71
N LYS A 671 -9.05 24.56 21.70
CA LYS A 671 -7.95 25.43 22.17
C LYS A 671 -7.88 26.74 21.38
N PHE A 672 -8.01 26.67 20.06
CA PHE A 672 -8.02 27.84 19.18
C PHE A 672 -9.18 28.78 19.47
N ALA A 673 -10.39 28.23 19.64
CA ALA A 673 -11.59 28.98 19.95
C ALA A 673 -11.52 29.64 21.35
N GLU A 674 -10.95 28.96 22.35
CA GLU A 674 -10.68 29.54 23.68
C GLU A 674 -9.71 30.72 23.58
N LYS A 675 -8.60 30.55 22.86
CA LYS A 675 -7.62 31.63 22.64
C LYS A 675 -8.25 32.82 21.93
N ARG A 676 -9.04 32.58 20.88
CA ARG A 676 -9.79 33.61 20.16
C ARG A 676 -10.73 34.38 21.09
N ASN A 677 -11.49 33.70 21.94
CA ASN A 677 -12.40 34.34 22.89
C ASN A 677 -11.65 35.19 23.93
N LYS A 678 -10.49 34.70 24.39
CA LYS A 678 -9.61 35.44 25.30
C LYS A 678 -9.08 36.72 24.64
N VAL A 679 -8.50 36.62 23.45
CA VAL A 679 -7.98 37.78 22.70
C VAL A 679 -9.09 38.79 22.38
N ALA A 680 -10.29 38.34 21.98
CA ALA A 680 -11.44 39.22 21.75
C ALA A 680 -11.83 40.02 23.01
N THR A 681 -11.62 39.45 24.19
CA THR A 681 -11.90 40.10 25.48
C THR A 681 -10.77 41.06 25.86
N ASP A 682 -9.51 40.67 25.63
CA ASP A 682 -8.35 41.46 25.99
C ASP A 682 -8.18 42.69 25.09
N ILE A 683 -8.43 42.57 23.79
CA ILE A 683 -8.44 43.72 22.85
C ILE A 683 -9.41 44.82 23.31
N LYS A 684 -10.57 44.46 23.86
CA LYS A 684 -11.54 45.45 24.39
C LYS A 684 -11.03 46.21 25.61
N LYS A 685 -10.04 45.66 26.33
CA LYS A 685 -9.45 46.28 27.52
C LYS A 685 -8.21 47.14 27.20
N ARG A 686 -7.62 46.97 26.01
CA ARG A 686 -6.41 47.71 25.61
C ARG A 686 -6.75 49.15 25.24
N SER A 687 -5.89 50.09 25.63
CA SER A 687 -6.01 51.51 25.30
C SER A 687 -5.61 51.83 23.87
N THR A 688 -4.71 51.03 23.29
CA THR A 688 -4.24 51.13 21.91
C THR A 688 -4.21 49.74 21.29
N VAL A 689 -4.67 49.63 20.05
CA VAL A 689 -4.75 48.38 19.30
C VAL A 689 -4.23 48.65 17.90
N GLU A 690 -3.15 47.99 17.53
CA GLU A 690 -2.57 48.07 16.18
C GLU A 690 -2.97 46.81 15.40
N ILE A 691 -3.84 46.98 14.42
CA ILE A 691 -4.34 45.89 13.58
C ILE A 691 -3.61 45.90 12.25
N VAL A 692 -2.79 44.87 12.02
CA VAL A 692 -2.17 44.63 10.71
C VAL A 692 -2.95 43.54 9.99
N GLU A 693 -3.70 43.91 8.97
CA GLU A 693 -4.43 42.97 8.13
C GLU A 693 -3.46 42.27 7.15
N PRO A 694 -3.37 40.93 7.16
CA PRO A 694 -2.58 40.19 6.19
C PRO A 694 -3.15 40.29 4.77
N LYS A 695 -2.27 40.31 3.75
CA LYS A 695 -2.66 40.40 2.34
C LYS A 695 -3.47 39.20 1.83
N THR A 696 -3.33 38.05 2.48
CA THR A 696 -4.11 36.84 2.19
C THR A 696 -5.61 37.10 2.26
N MET A 697 -6.06 37.95 3.18
CA MET A 697 -7.48 38.28 3.38
C MET A 697 -8.06 39.12 2.23
N LYS A 698 -7.22 39.90 1.54
CA LYS A 698 -7.61 40.64 0.33
C LYS A 698 -7.49 39.79 -0.94
N ALA A 699 -6.61 38.79 -0.91
CA ALA A 699 -6.35 37.92 -2.05
C ALA A 699 -7.46 36.87 -2.27
N CYS A 700 -8.23 36.51 -1.24
CA CYS A 700 -9.37 35.59 -1.39
C CYS A 700 -10.50 35.95 -0.43
N SER A 701 -11.64 36.40 -0.96
CA SER A 701 -12.79 36.83 -0.16
C SER A 701 -13.45 35.68 0.62
N ALA A 702 -13.40 34.46 0.11
CA ALA A 702 -13.99 33.30 0.78
C ALA A 702 -13.26 32.96 2.09
N PHE A 703 -11.92 33.08 2.11
CA PHE A 703 -11.14 32.93 3.34
C PHE A 703 -11.38 34.11 4.30
N GLN A 704 -11.59 35.31 3.77
CA GLN A 704 -11.99 36.47 4.59
C GLN A 704 -13.33 36.26 5.30
N GLU A 705 -14.33 35.75 4.58
CA GLU A 705 -15.65 35.44 5.12
C GLU A 705 -15.56 34.41 6.25
N ARG A 706 -14.71 33.39 6.09
CA ARG A 706 -14.49 32.35 7.11
C ARG A 706 -13.95 32.89 8.43
N CYS A 707 -13.19 33.98 8.41
CA CYS A 707 -12.67 34.65 9.61
C CYS A 707 -13.63 35.72 10.18
N THR A 708 -14.78 35.95 9.54
CA THR A 708 -15.70 37.04 9.88
C THR A 708 -16.98 36.50 10.49
N HIS A 709 -17.23 36.82 11.75
CA HIS A 709 -18.49 36.47 12.40
C HIS A 709 -19.62 37.39 11.90
N PRO A 710 -20.79 36.86 11.51
CA PRO A 710 -21.87 37.66 10.89
C PRO A 710 -22.34 38.86 11.70
N ARG A 711 -22.25 38.79 13.04
CA ARG A 711 -22.65 39.88 13.96
C ARG A 711 -21.50 40.64 14.59
N LEU A 712 -20.31 40.04 14.69
CA LEU A 712 -19.20 40.59 15.47
C LEU A 712 -18.05 41.10 14.58
N GLY A 713 -18.13 40.88 13.27
CA GLY A 713 -17.03 41.14 12.36
C GLY A 713 -15.86 40.20 12.66
N ASN A 714 -14.64 40.73 12.57
CA ASN A 714 -13.41 40.02 12.88
C ASN A 714 -12.66 40.70 14.05
N PRO A 715 -13.17 40.58 15.29
CA PRO A 715 -12.67 41.36 16.44
C PRO A 715 -11.27 40.94 16.91
N THR A 716 -10.79 39.78 16.46
CA THR A 716 -9.47 39.24 16.81
C THR A 716 -8.46 39.32 15.68
N ASN A 717 -8.78 40.01 14.58
CA ASN A 717 -7.95 40.02 13.37
C ASN A 717 -7.55 38.60 12.96
N GLU A 718 -8.51 37.68 12.99
CA GLU A 718 -8.30 36.31 12.55
C GLU A 718 -7.99 36.31 11.05
N ALA A 719 -6.96 35.59 10.63
CA ALA A 719 -6.53 35.58 9.25
C ALA A 719 -5.93 34.24 8.84
N TYR A 720 -5.92 33.96 7.55
CA TYR A 720 -5.17 32.84 7.00
C TYR A 720 -3.74 33.23 6.67
N LEU A 721 -2.76 32.42 7.08
CA LEU A 721 -1.33 32.63 6.79
C LEU A 721 -0.67 31.31 6.37
N PHE A 722 0.42 31.42 5.63
CA PHE A 722 1.14 30.29 5.07
C PHE A 722 2.29 29.80 5.95
N HIS A 723 2.53 28.49 5.95
CA HIS A 723 3.76 27.87 6.47
C HIS A 723 4.30 26.85 5.45
N GLY A 724 5.49 27.10 4.92
CA GLY A 724 6.11 26.17 3.97
C GLY A 724 6.79 25.01 4.68
N SER A 725 6.65 23.81 4.12
CA SER A 725 7.20 22.59 4.72
C SER A 725 7.43 21.53 3.64
N ASN A 726 8.00 20.38 4.00
CA ASN A 726 7.84 19.18 3.19
C ASN A 726 6.44 18.55 3.44
N PRO A 727 5.89 17.77 2.49
CA PRO A 727 4.57 17.15 2.60
C PRO A 727 4.34 16.36 3.89
N THR A 728 5.27 15.48 4.22
CA THR A 728 5.33 14.71 5.46
C THR A 728 5.12 15.58 6.72
N SER A 729 5.97 16.60 6.91
CA SER A 729 5.95 17.45 8.10
C SER A 729 4.70 18.32 8.13
N ALA A 730 4.21 18.76 6.96
CA ALA A 730 3.00 19.55 6.85
C ALA A 730 1.77 18.78 7.39
N ILE A 731 1.67 17.48 7.10
CA ILE A 731 0.59 16.67 7.64
C ILE A 731 0.74 16.43 9.14
N SER A 732 1.95 16.14 9.61
CA SER A 732 2.16 15.97 11.05
C SER A 732 1.68 17.19 11.84
N ILE A 733 1.86 18.39 11.27
CA ILE A 733 1.35 19.64 11.84
C ILE A 733 -0.18 19.69 11.86
N LEU A 734 -0.91 19.13 10.87
CA LEU A 734 -2.37 19.04 10.93
C LEU A 734 -2.88 18.24 12.15
N SER A 735 -2.14 17.20 12.56
CA SER A 735 -2.52 16.29 13.65
C SER A 735 -2.00 16.68 15.01
N THR A 736 -0.80 17.26 15.09
CA THR A 736 -0.14 17.57 16.36
C THR A 736 0.04 19.06 16.62
N SER A 737 -0.33 19.90 15.64
CA SER A 737 -0.10 21.33 15.63
C SER A 737 1.40 21.70 15.74
N PHE A 738 1.71 22.99 15.88
CA PHE A 738 3.07 23.51 15.91
C PHE A 738 3.67 23.38 17.32
N LYS A 739 4.82 22.70 17.45
CA LYS A 739 5.53 22.64 18.73
C LYS A 739 6.44 23.86 18.90
N VAL A 740 6.01 24.83 19.71
CA VAL A 740 6.76 26.08 19.99
C VAL A 740 8.15 25.79 20.60
N ASP A 741 8.29 24.70 21.37
CA ASP A 741 9.57 24.27 21.95
C ASP A 741 10.66 23.92 20.92
N PHE A 742 10.29 23.71 19.66
CA PHE A 742 11.22 23.46 18.54
C PHE A 742 11.49 24.70 17.68
N ALA A 743 10.93 25.87 18.03
CA ALA A 743 11.18 27.12 17.31
C ALA A 743 12.69 27.45 17.34
N GLY A 744 13.30 27.53 16.15
CA GLY A 744 14.73 27.86 15.96
C GLY A 744 15.68 26.66 15.82
N ALA A 745 15.20 25.41 15.88
CA ALA A 745 16.07 24.23 15.76
C ALA A 745 16.62 23.98 14.34
N ALA A 746 16.04 24.59 13.29
CA ALA A 746 16.40 24.34 11.89
C ALA A 746 16.86 25.57 11.08
N VAL A 747 16.34 26.77 11.38
CA VAL A 747 16.65 28.03 10.66
C VAL A 747 16.44 29.23 11.62
N GLY A 748 17.21 30.30 11.45
CA GLY A 748 17.36 31.39 12.43
C GLY A 748 16.07 32.13 12.83
N THR A 749 15.97 32.46 14.11
CA THR A 749 14.85 33.18 14.76
C THR A 749 15.04 34.70 14.71
N MET A 750 14.83 35.32 13.55
CA MET A 750 15.09 36.77 13.35
C MET A 750 14.30 37.69 14.31
N PHE A 751 13.11 37.27 14.74
CA PHE A 751 12.17 38.04 15.56
C PHE A 751 11.78 37.33 16.87
N GLY A 752 12.61 36.38 17.32
CA GLY A 752 12.38 35.59 18.54
C GLY A 752 11.93 34.13 18.27
N PRO A 753 11.93 33.27 19.31
CA PRO A 753 11.59 31.84 19.23
C PRO A 753 10.07 31.59 19.21
N GLY A 754 9.42 31.97 18.11
CA GLY A 754 8.00 31.70 17.88
C GLY A 754 7.74 30.88 16.62
N VAL A 755 6.47 30.66 16.30
CA VAL A 755 6.04 30.04 15.03
C VAL A 755 5.97 31.13 13.96
N TYR A 756 6.71 30.94 12.87
CA TYR A 756 6.80 31.88 11.75
C TYR A 756 5.80 31.50 10.66
N LEU A 757 4.99 32.48 10.28
CA LEU A 757 3.97 32.40 9.24
C LEU A 757 4.15 33.57 8.28
N ALA A 758 3.75 33.42 7.03
CA ALA A 758 3.88 34.46 6.02
C ALA A 758 2.55 34.74 5.32
N GLU A 759 2.35 35.98 4.93
CA GLU A 759 1.24 36.34 4.04
C GLU A 759 1.58 36.11 2.56
N SER A 760 2.85 35.86 2.22
CA SER A 760 3.31 35.62 0.85
C SER A 760 3.61 34.16 0.63
N SER A 761 2.97 33.58 -0.38
CA SER A 761 3.22 32.23 -0.85
C SER A 761 4.70 32.00 -1.21
N ALA A 762 5.35 32.99 -1.84
CA ALA A 762 6.75 32.91 -2.24
C ALA A 762 7.72 32.87 -1.05
N LYS A 763 7.39 33.51 0.09
CA LYS A 763 8.21 33.41 1.31
C LYS A 763 8.10 32.03 1.92
N SER A 764 6.90 31.48 1.98
CA SER A 764 6.69 30.12 2.49
C SER A 764 7.35 29.06 1.58
N ASP A 765 7.33 29.23 0.25
CA ASP A 765 8.01 28.35 -0.70
C ASP A 765 9.51 28.18 -0.42
N GLU A 766 10.18 29.17 0.20
CA GLU A 766 11.60 29.05 0.57
C GLU A 766 11.87 27.94 1.59
N TYR A 767 10.86 27.60 2.40
CA TYR A 767 10.91 26.52 3.38
C TYR A 767 10.28 25.22 2.85
N ALA A 768 9.55 25.30 1.73
CA ALA A 768 8.94 24.14 1.13
C ALA A 768 10.00 23.25 0.44
N ARG A 769 9.93 21.95 0.72
CA ARG A 769 10.81 20.94 0.13
C ARG A 769 9.96 19.81 -0.47
N ASP A 770 10.44 19.20 -1.54
CA ASP A 770 9.94 17.90 -1.96
C ASP A 770 10.53 16.79 -1.06
N GLU A 771 9.95 15.58 -1.15
CA GLU A 771 10.45 14.45 -0.38
C GLU A 771 11.61 13.70 -1.08
N ASN A 772 11.84 13.92 -2.37
CA ASN A 772 12.82 13.20 -3.21
C ASN A 772 12.79 11.67 -2.98
N THR A 773 11.60 11.08 -2.87
CA THR A 773 11.43 9.66 -2.53
C THR A 773 11.38 8.74 -3.76
N GLY A 774 11.40 9.28 -4.98
CA GLY A 774 11.22 8.52 -6.23
C GLY A 774 9.83 7.86 -6.35
N GLY A 775 8.87 8.25 -5.50
CA GLY A 775 7.50 7.73 -5.48
C GLY A 775 6.52 8.55 -6.33
N ALA A 776 5.22 8.26 -6.18
CA ALA A 776 4.12 8.94 -6.89
C ALA A 776 4.01 10.46 -6.65
N TYR A 777 4.83 11.01 -5.75
CA TYR A 777 4.74 12.41 -5.29
C TYR A 777 6.06 13.17 -5.54
N ASP A 778 6.95 12.61 -6.35
CA ASP A 778 8.20 13.25 -6.74
C ASP A 778 7.92 14.59 -7.44
N GLY A 779 8.62 15.66 -7.02
CA GLY A 779 8.41 17.02 -7.53
C GLY A 779 7.19 17.78 -6.97
N LEU A 780 6.52 17.29 -5.92
CA LEU A 780 5.50 18.05 -5.18
C LEU A 780 6.09 18.76 -3.95
N PHE A 781 5.66 20.00 -3.74
CA PHE A 781 5.95 20.83 -2.58
C PHE A 781 4.70 20.96 -1.71
N ALA A 782 4.87 21.30 -0.42
CA ALA A 782 3.76 21.49 0.50
C ALA A 782 3.78 22.87 1.18
N VAL A 783 2.59 23.41 1.37
CA VAL A 783 2.36 24.61 2.17
C VAL A 783 1.10 24.41 3.02
N LEU A 784 1.20 24.73 4.29
CA LEU A 784 0.04 24.82 5.18
C LEU A 784 -0.63 26.18 5.00
N LEU A 785 -1.96 26.19 5.05
CA LEU A 785 -2.74 27.40 5.22
C LEU A 785 -3.41 27.33 6.61
N CYS A 786 -2.88 28.13 7.53
CA CYS A 786 -3.28 28.12 8.93
C CYS A 786 -4.22 29.29 9.20
N ARG A 787 -5.28 29.05 9.97
CA ARG A 787 -6.11 30.10 10.55
C ARG A 787 -5.46 30.59 11.83
N VAL A 788 -5.27 31.89 11.97
CA VAL A 788 -4.41 32.48 13.01
C VAL A 788 -5.13 33.62 13.68
N VAL A 789 -5.12 33.65 15.01
CA VAL A 789 -5.49 34.82 15.79
C VAL A 789 -4.31 35.79 15.77
N VAL A 790 -4.30 36.75 14.84
CA VAL A 790 -3.23 37.75 14.74
C VAL A 790 -3.35 38.79 15.85
N GLY A 791 -4.58 39.16 16.20
CA GLY A 791 -4.88 40.13 17.25
C GLY A 791 -4.22 41.49 17.00
N SER A 792 -3.80 42.14 18.10
CA SER A 792 -2.99 43.35 18.07
C SER A 792 -1.52 42.99 17.83
N SER A 793 -0.90 43.60 16.83
CA SER A 793 0.46 43.26 16.41
C SER A 793 1.49 44.29 16.86
N TYR A 794 2.67 43.82 17.27
CA TYR A 794 3.85 44.66 17.45
C TYR A 794 4.68 44.67 16.16
N VAL A 795 4.67 45.79 15.43
CA VAL A 795 5.34 45.91 14.13
C VAL A 795 6.80 46.31 14.30
N VAL A 796 7.72 45.53 13.72
CA VAL A 796 9.17 45.74 13.85
C VAL A 796 9.89 45.54 12.51
N GLU A 797 10.88 46.39 12.24
CA GLU A 797 11.70 46.32 11.02
C GLU A 797 13.08 45.68 11.27
N LYS A 798 13.54 45.73 12.52
CA LYS A 798 14.87 45.29 12.94
C LYS A 798 14.80 43.89 13.57
N PRO A 799 15.79 43.01 13.32
CA PRO A 799 15.92 41.75 14.04
C PRO A 799 16.06 41.97 15.55
N GLY A 800 15.52 41.06 16.35
CA GLY A 800 15.56 41.09 17.81
C GLY A 800 14.67 40.01 18.42
N ASP A 801 14.78 39.81 19.74
CA ASP A 801 13.82 38.97 20.47
C ASP A 801 12.70 39.87 21.03
N TYR A 802 11.49 39.65 20.55
CA TYR A 802 10.30 40.41 20.93
C TYR A 802 9.27 39.55 21.67
N THR A 803 9.65 38.37 22.14
CA THR A 803 8.75 37.42 22.82
C THR A 803 8.01 38.06 24.00
N GLU A 804 8.71 38.86 24.81
CA GLU A 804 8.15 39.52 25.99
C GLU A 804 6.96 40.44 25.66
N LYS A 805 6.95 41.03 24.45
CA LYS A 805 5.84 41.88 23.98
C LYS A 805 4.53 41.11 23.83
N CYS A 806 4.61 39.82 23.53
CA CYS A 806 3.44 38.96 23.44
C CYS A 806 3.14 38.26 24.77
N THR A 807 4.15 37.72 25.45
CA THR A 807 3.94 36.96 26.69
C THR A 807 3.49 37.83 27.87
N SER A 808 3.81 39.13 27.87
CA SER A 808 3.27 40.11 28.82
C SER A 808 1.79 40.46 28.58
N GLY A 809 1.25 40.13 27.40
CA GLY A 809 -0.12 40.46 26.99
C GLY A 809 -0.29 41.87 26.39
N GLU A 810 0.79 42.64 26.21
CA GLU A 810 0.78 43.95 25.53
C GLU A 810 0.30 43.80 24.08
N PHE A 811 0.81 42.79 23.38
CA PHE A 811 0.44 42.43 22.01
C PHE A 811 0.08 40.94 21.91
N ASP A 812 -0.56 40.53 20.82
CA ASP A 812 -0.91 39.13 20.54
C ASP A 812 0.07 38.47 19.55
N SER A 813 0.70 39.28 18.68
CA SER A 813 1.65 38.82 17.67
C SER A 813 2.76 39.84 17.41
N VAL A 814 3.84 39.40 16.77
CA VAL A 814 4.89 40.26 16.22
C VAL A 814 4.82 40.22 14.69
N VAL A 815 4.95 41.37 14.05
CA VAL A 815 5.04 41.49 12.59
C VAL A 815 6.42 42.01 12.20
N GLY A 816 7.23 41.13 11.64
CA GLY A 816 8.52 41.48 11.04
C GLY A 816 8.32 42.10 9.67
N ASP A 817 8.29 43.44 9.57
CA ASP A 817 8.06 44.16 8.32
C ASP A 817 9.36 44.38 7.52
N ARG A 818 9.91 43.28 7.01
CA ARG A 818 11.07 43.33 6.10
C ARG A 818 10.71 43.81 4.70
N GLU A 819 9.42 43.84 4.36
CA GLU A 819 8.97 44.45 3.11
C GLU A 819 9.22 45.96 3.13
N LYS A 820 8.86 46.66 4.21
CA LYS A 820 9.18 48.08 4.38
C LYS A 820 10.68 48.30 4.57
N ALA A 821 11.34 47.45 5.35
CA ALA A 821 12.76 47.65 5.69
C ALA A 821 13.72 47.43 4.51
N VAL A 822 13.50 46.38 3.71
CA VAL A 822 14.44 45.96 2.63
C VAL A 822 13.74 45.44 1.37
N GLY A 823 12.42 45.66 1.24
CA GLY A 823 11.67 45.31 0.04
C GLY A 823 11.32 43.83 -0.09
N THR A 824 11.52 43.00 0.93
CA THR A 824 11.23 41.55 0.91
C THR A 824 9.79 41.25 1.33
N PHE A 825 9.59 40.48 2.41
CA PHE A 825 8.30 39.96 2.85
C PHE A 825 7.98 40.39 4.29
N ARG A 826 6.70 40.36 4.66
CA ARG A 826 6.26 40.44 6.06
C ARG A 826 6.09 39.03 6.62
N GLU A 827 6.58 38.82 7.82
CA GLU A 827 6.43 37.58 8.57
C GLU A 827 5.66 37.86 9.87
N PHE A 828 4.79 36.94 10.25
CA PHE A 828 3.93 37.02 11.41
C PHE A 828 4.38 35.94 12.39
N ILE A 829 4.71 36.35 13.61
CA ILE A 829 5.25 35.49 14.65
C ILE A 829 4.27 35.44 15.81
N VAL A 830 3.90 34.22 16.21
CA VAL A 830 3.08 33.96 17.39
C VAL A 830 3.84 33.02 18.32
N PHE A 831 3.65 33.21 19.63
CA PHE A 831 4.39 32.52 20.69
C PHE A 831 3.51 31.57 21.51
N ASP A 832 2.23 31.44 21.13
CA ASP A 832 1.27 30.53 21.75
C ASP A 832 0.63 29.72 20.63
N GLU A 833 0.84 28.41 20.68
CA GLU A 833 0.32 27.43 19.74
C GLU A 833 -1.21 27.51 19.59
N ALA A 834 -1.93 27.82 20.67
CA ALA A 834 -3.39 27.96 20.62
C ALA A 834 -3.85 29.16 19.76
N SER A 835 -2.93 30.03 19.33
CA SER A 835 -3.25 31.11 18.38
C SER A 835 -3.36 30.61 16.95
N ILE A 836 -3.00 29.35 16.67
CA ILE A 836 -2.96 28.77 15.34
C ILE A 836 -3.88 27.56 15.27
N TYR A 837 -4.66 27.50 14.19
CA TYR A 837 -5.36 26.30 13.76
C TYR A 837 -4.86 25.91 12.37
N PRO A 838 -4.05 24.84 12.24
CA PRO A 838 -3.59 24.36 10.93
C PRO A 838 -4.75 23.69 10.19
N GLU A 839 -5.46 24.48 9.37
CA GLU A 839 -6.72 24.05 8.75
C GLU A 839 -6.50 23.30 7.45
N TYR A 840 -5.56 23.73 6.61
CA TYR A 840 -5.27 23.08 5.33
C TYR A 840 -3.80 22.77 5.13
N VAL A 841 -3.55 21.74 4.33
CA VAL A 841 -2.31 21.60 3.57
C VAL A 841 -2.64 21.61 2.08
N ALA A 842 -1.81 22.29 1.30
CA ALA A 842 -1.87 22.28 -0.16
C ALA A 842 -0.58 21.70 -0.73
N PHE A 843 -0.72 20.76 -1.66
CA PHE A 843 0.36 20.19 -2.43
C PHE A 843 0.39 20.84 -3.81
N TYR A 844 1.54 21.38 -4.19
CA TYR A 844 1.66 22.18 -5.40
C TYR A 844 2.92 21.83 -6.20
N ARG A 845 2.88 22.14 -7.50
CA ARG A 845 4.05 22.15 -8.38
C ARG A 845 4.51 23.57 -8.62
N ARG A 846 5.80 23.72 -8.87
CA ARG A 846 6.42 24.96 -9.34
C ARG A 846 6.36 25.01 -10.86
N GLU A 847 5.73 26.04 -11.40
CA GLU A 847 5.65 26.30 -12.84
C GLU A 847 6.73 27.31 -13.24
N TYR A 848 7.36 27.10 -14.39
CA TYR A 848 8.43 27.96 -14.93
C TYR A 848 8.12 28.23 -16.41
N LYS A 849 8.19 29.50 -16.84
CA LYS A 849 7.82 29.91 -18.21
C LYS A 849 8.68 29.26 -19.30
N ASP A 850 9.92 28.93 -19.00
CA ASP A 850 10.89 28.38 -19.95
C ASP A 850 11.00 26.84 -19.90
N GLY A 851 10.02 26.17 -19.28
CA GLY A 851 10.04 24.72 -19.03
C GLY A 851 10.69 24.35 -17.69
N PRO A 852 10.62 23.07 -17.27
CA PRO A 852 11.13 22.64 -15.98
C PRO A 852 12.64 22.91 -15.85
N PRO A 853 13.13 23.32 -14.66
CA PRO A 853 14.54 23.63 -14.45
C PRO A 853 15.39 22.36 -14.66
N PRO A 854 16.64 22.48 -15.17
CA PRO A 854 17.53 21.34 -15.30
C PRO A 854 17.72 20.67 -13.93
N THR A 855 17.46 19.37 -13.86
CA THR A 855 17.68 18.55 -12.67
C THR A 855 19.14 18.69 -12.24
N LYS A 856 19.38 19.16 -11.02
CA LYS A 856 20.72 19.14 -10.43
C LYS A 856 21.16 17.68 -10.33
N THR A 857 22.30 17.34 -10.91
CA THR A 857 23.02 16.11 -10.61
C THR A 857 23.15 15.99 -9.08
N PRO A 858 22.94 14.80 -8.47
CA PRO A 858 23.05 14.67 -7.03
C PRO A 858 24.49 14.92 -6.61
N THR A 859 24.79 16.13 -6.16
CA THR A 859 25.94 16.36 -5.28
C THR A 859 25.67 15.59 -3.99
N PRO A 860 26.62 14.77 -3.48
CA PRO A 860 26.44 14.10 -2.21
C PRO A 860 26.09 15.14 -1.15
N ALA A 861 24.94 14.96 -0.50
CA ALA A 861 24.47 15.88 0.52
C ALA A 861 25.52 15.96 1.65
N PRO A 862 25.87 17.16 2.15
CA PRO A 862 26.55 17.27 3.43
C PRO A 862 25.67 16.61 4.50
N SER A 863 26.23 15.67 5.24
CA SER A 863 25.56 14.83 6.25
C SER A 863 25.18 15.60 7.52
N SER A 864 24.37 16.66 7.43
CA SER A 864 24.00 17.50 8.58
C SER A 864 22.56 17.36 9.07
N TYR A 865 21.84 16.31 8.67
CA TYR A 865 20.51 16.01 9.21
C TYR A 865 20.41 14.55 9.66
N ALA A 866 21.09 14.24 10.77
CA ALA A 866 20.61 13.22 11.68
C ALA A 866 19.66 13.91 12.67
N PRO A 867 18.41 13.44 12.87
CA PRO A 867 17.67 13.80 14.06
C PRO A 867 18.52 13.44 15.26
N ALA A 868 18.63 14.32 16.25
CA ALA A 868 19.30 14.00 17.50
C ALA A 868 18.69 12.69 18.04
N GLN A 869 19.45 11.60 17.94
CA GLN A 869 19.15 10.39 18.69
C GLN A 869 19.23 10.80 20.15
N HIS A 870 18.12 10.72 20.86
CA HIS A 870 18.17 10.75 22.32
C HIS A 870 19.07 9.60 22.76
N ALA A 871 20.29 9.94 23.18
CA ALA A 871 21.17 9.01 23.83
C ALA A 871 20.49 8.57 25.13
N MET A 872 20.12 7.28 25.18
CA MET A 872 19.93 6.58 26.45
C MET A 872 21.27 6.65 27.21
N PRO A 873 21.32 7.12 28.46
CA PRO A 873 22.57 7.12 29.20
C PRO A 873 22.89 5.69 29.66
N GLY A 874 24.07 5.18 29.28
CA GLY A 874 24.78 4.17 30.09
C GLY A 874 25.00 2.76 29.52
N GLU A 875 25.15 2.55 28.21
CA GLU A 875 25.78 1.31 27.71
C GLU A 875 27.21 1.59 27.22
N ALA A 876 28.20 0.91 27.83
CA ALA A 876 29.60 0.99 27.43
C ALA A 876 29.76 0.47 25.99
N ARG A 877 30.27 1.32 25.10
CA ARG A 877 30.45 0.98 23.68
C ARG A 877 31.87 0.49 23.48
N THR A 878 32.06 -0.64 22.79
CA THR A 878 33.40 -1.15 22.48
C THR A 878 33.71 -1.11 20.99
N MET A 879 34.97 -0.83 20.64
CA MET A 879 35.49 -0.96 19.27
C MET A 879 36.85 -1.65 19.28
N GLN A 880 37.22 -2.30 18.17
CA GLN A 880 38.57 -2.85 17.98
C GLN A 880 39.37 -1.98 17.02
N VAL A 881 40.61 -1.68 17.39
CA VAL A 881 41.56 -0.90 16.57
C VAL A 881 42.82 -1.72 16.39
N GLN A 882 43.26 -1.83 15.14
CA GLN A 882 44.53 -2.47 14.81
C GLN A 882 45.69 -1.51 15.09
N ILE A 883 46.74 -1.99 15.77
CA ILE A 883 47.94 -1.20 16.05
C ILE A 883 48.66 -0.91 14.72
N PRO A 884 48.86 0.37 14.34
CA PRO A 884 49.55 0.72 13.11
C PRO A 884 51.01 0.26 13.08
N GLU A 885 51.56 0.04 11.87
CA GLU A 885 52.99 -0.23 11.70
C GLU A 885 53.86 0.89 12.27
N GLY A 886 54.93 0.51 12.99
CA GLY A 886 55.88 1.45 13.60
C GLY A 886 55.48 2.01 14.97
N VAL A 887 54.35 1.59 15.56
CA VAL A 887 53.92 2.02 16.90
C VAL A 887 54.44 1.06 17.97
N GLU A 888 55.22 1.59 18.91
CA GLU A 888 55.79 0.83 20.04
C GLU A 888 54.83 0.77 21.24
N PRO A 889 54.93 -0.26 22.11
CA PRO A 889 54.15 -0.31 23.35
C PRO A 889 54.37 0.94 24.22
N GLY A 890 53.29 1.48 24.78
CA GLY A 890 53.29 2.74 25.53
C GLY A 890 53.03 4.00 24.68
N ALA A 891 53.05 3.91 23.35
CA ALA A 891 52.68 5.01 22.47
C ALA A 891 51.16 5.26 22.51
N ARG A 892 50.77 6.53 22.32
CA ARG A 892 49.36 6.94 22.24
C ARG A 892 48.92 7.02 20.78
N ILE A 893 47.86 6.30 20.44
CA ILE A 893 47.22 6.34 19.12
C ILE A 893 45.86 7.03 19.22
N GLN A 894 45.54 7.87 18.24
CA GLN A 894 44.21 8.45 18.10
C GLN A 894 43.43 7.65 17.05
N CYS A 895 42.24 7.21 17.41
CA CYS A 895 41.33 6.52 16.50
C CYS A 895 39.96 7.19 16.52
N LYS A 896 39.35 7.28 15.34
CA LYS A 896 38.00 7.81 15.20
C LYS A 896 37.01 6.66 15.32
N ALA A 897 36.12 6.74 16.31
CA ALA A 897 35.11 5.73 16.53
C ALA A 897 34.01 5.80 15.45
N PRO A 898 33.32 4.68 15.14
CA PRO A 898 32.22 4.66 14.16
C PRO A 898 31.06 5.61 14.52
N TRP A 899 30.95 6.00 15.80
CA TRP A 899 29.96 6.94 16.31
C TRP A 899 30.45 8.40 16.38
N GLY A 900 31.64 8.71 15.86
CA GLY A 900 32.11 10.07 15.61
C GLY A 900 33.14 10.63 16.60
N ASP A 901 33.26 10.05 17.79
CA ASP A 901 34.23 10.48 18.80
C ASP A 901 35.68 10.15 18.40
N THR A 902 36.62 11.00 18.81
CA THR A 902 38.06 10.69 18.70
C THR A 902 38.54 10.19 20.04
N LEU A 903 38.97 8.92 20.07
CA LEU A 903 39.45 8.25 21.28
C LEU A 903 40.97 8.17 21.23
N GLU A 904 41.62 8.42 22.37
CA GLU A 904 43.06 8.28 22.54
C GLU A 904 43.34 7.00 23.34
N VAL A 905 44.15 6.12 22.77
CA VAL A 905 44.44 4.80 23.34
C VAL A 905 45.93 4.59 23.46
N VAL A 906 46.35 4.13 24.64
CA VAL A 906 47.74 3.75 24.89
C VAL A 906 47.91 2.30 24.49
N VAL A 907 48.86 2.03 23.58
CA VAL A 907 49.20 0.66 23.18
C VAL A 907 49.74 -0.07 24.41
N THR A 908 49.08 -1.17 24.80
CA THR A 908 49.43 -1.91 26.02
C THR A 908 50.81 -2.54 25.88
N GLU A 909 51.56 -2.58 26.98
CA GLU A 909 52.89 -3.19 27.05
C GLU A 909 52.84 -4.66 26.59
N GLY A 910 53.67 -5.03 25.61
CA GLY A 910 53.70 -6.38 25.02
C GLY A 910 52.88 -6.58 23.74
N MET A 911 52.13 -5.57 23.26
CA MET A 911 51.44 -5.66 21.97
C MET A 911 52.32 -5.19 20.80
N THR A 912 52.17 -5.84 19.64
CA THR A 912 52.98 -5.56 18.43
C THR A 912 52.11 -5.01 17.30
N PRO A 913 52.69 -4.24 16.35
CA PRO A 913 51.96 -3.77 15.17
C PRO A 913 51.18 -4.89 14.47
N GLY A 914 49.94 -4.59 14.08
CA GLY A 914 49.03 -5.54 13.47
C GLY A 914 48.08 -6.27 14.44
N GLN A 915 48.31 -6.24 15.76
CA GLN A 915 47.38 -6.79 16.75
C GLN A 915 46.20 -5.83 17.03
N LEU A 916 45.05 -6.37 17.47
CA LEU A 916 43.83 -5.62 17.75
C LEU A 916 43.74 -5.24 19.24
N ILE A 917 43.48 -3.96 19.53
CA ILE A 917 43.18 -3.44 20.86
C ILE A 917 41.67 -3.19 20.95
N THR A 918 41.02 -3.69 22.02
CA THR A 918 39.62 -3.35 22.33
C THR A 918 39.57 -2.09 23.19
N ILE A 919 38.77 -1.11 22.76
CA ILE A 919 38.62 0.19 23.38
C ILE A 919 37.17 0.32 23.85
N SER A 920 36.96 0.64 25.13
CA SER A 920 35.64 0.91 25.70
C SER A 920 35.46 2.41 25.90
N ALA A 921 34.35 2.97 25.43
CA ALA A 921 33.96 4.38 25.56
C ALA A 921 32.64 4.52 26.35
#